data_AF-A0A7Z8P5J6-F1
#
_entry.id   AF-A0A7Z8P5J6-F1
#
_cell.length_a   1.000
_cell.length_b   1.000
_cell.length_c   1.000
_cell.angle_alpha   90.00
_cell.angle_beta   90.00
_cell.angle_gamma   90.00
#
_symmetry.space_group_name_H-M   'P 1'
#
loop_
_entity.id
_entity.type
_entity.pdbx_description
1 polymer ?
#
loop_
_entity_poly.entity_id
_entity_poly.type
_entity_poly.pdbx_seq_one_letter_code
_entity_poly.pdbx_strand_id
1 'polypeptide(L)'
;MSFSRQICIILLLVISLALVQTCSALTYSGGGEWNYSEEIVIKENSGSSLTNYQIPIVLNSSNFDFSLALSEGQDIRFTSGDSQLKHWVEEWNVKKETATIWVKVPYIPAGSSITITMYYGNPEASDVASSSGTFEFFDTFSGSSVFSNWDSYTTGGGELDTDGGVCKLIVPKFHPEDVSSIKSEDEFSINSMFVVKRSKTTTGGDSRGPVITQGFVDPQKETKNQILAVSELANETEVSWTLKNDKADVRYYPSDLTDIDEIEGDWYTIGVAWYLDDELGNVAWYKDGIRDSKMDIISTEENNYVPITDMKVYISANSYSDVSDNTGYASIDYAYVRNFVSEEPTVSFKTSSQTVDEETVVEAPARINITPSSGIITAIRIFNTTDYDEDAIVELKESGLNTIMVLTNEDNIWNLERFVKTAHDNDVQVYAMIFNDPNSDTNEDNSVYVQNVLEEVIDYNSKSLSAFDGVDIALDPCTDDLDNACSLNLLLLESVREIAGNELAIAVDIPASYTLSDISGVSETADLIILQTYEPGESNPDTKSDIIDSVASRMGEIRSSEGKALIGISVNEDFLTDADVQSLLSELEEYYADDSAFVGTSIAVYEDYEAYASVQDTTEEEKESSSTPGFTGISAIAGIAGVVAISLIQKRRSKEE
;
A
#
# COMPACT_ATOMS: atom_id res chain seq x y z
N MET A 1 41.09 5.94 -53.24
CA MET A 1 39.61 5.92 -53.23
C MET A 1 39.05 4.50 -53.01
N SER A 2 39.50 3.76 -51.98
CA SER A 2 38.94 2.43 -51.68
C SER A 2 38.85 2.09 -50.19
N PHE A 3 39.05 3.07 -49.29
CA PHE A 3 38.97 2.84 -47.83
C PHE A 3 37.82 3.60 -47.17
N SER A 4 37.21 4.58 -47.86
CA SER A 4 36.13 5.41 -47.32
C SER A 4 34.72 4.86 -47.58
N ARG A 5 34.61 3.71 -48.26
CA ARG A 5 33.31 3.14 -48.69
C ARG A 5 32.88 1.90 -47.88
N GLN A 6 33.78 1.29 -47.12
CA GLN A 6 33.47 0.15 -46.24
C GLN A 6 33.09 0.57 -44.81
N ILE A 7 33.51 1.75 -44.34
CA ILE A 7 33.20 2.25 -42.99
C ILE A 7 31.75 2.74 -42.89
N CYS A 8 31.18 3.32 -43.96
CA CYS A 8 29.77 3.76 -43.94
C CYS A 8 28.76 2.60 -43.96
N ILE A 9 29.12 1.42 -44.46
CA ILE A 9 28.20 0.26 -44.51
C ILE A 9 28.20 -0.50 -43.17
N ILE A 10 29.30 -0.44 -42.40
CA ILE A 10 29.35 -1.00 -41.04
C ILE A 10 28.73 -0.03 -40.02
N LEU A 11 28.85 1.29 -40.21
CA LEU A 11 28.16 2.27 -39.35
C LEU A 11 26.63 2.23 -39.51
N LEU A 12 26.11 1.97 -40.72
CA LEU A 12 24.67 1.87 -40.96
C LEU A 12 24.04 0.54 -40.49
N LEU A 13 24.85 -0.48 -40.18
CA LEU A 13 24.40 -1.79 -39.68
C LEU A 13 24.54 -1.93 -38.16
N VAL A 14 25.24 -0.99 -37.51
CA VAL A 14 25.37 -0.89 -36.03
C VAL A 14 24.42 0.17 -35.46
N ILE A 15 23.92 1.10 -36.28
CA ILE A 15 22.90 2.10 -35.90
C ILE A 15 21.47 1.53 -35.93
N SER A 16 21.26 0.30 -36.43
CA SER A 16 19.95 -0.37 -36.42
C SER A 16 19.72 -1.27 -35.18
N LEU A 17 20.58 -1.22 -34.16
CA LEU A 17 20.48 -2.12 -33.00
C LEU A 17 20.98 -1.47 -31.70
N ALA A 18 20.32 -0.42 -31.22
CA ALA A 18 20.36 0.02 -29.80
C ALA A 18 19.31 1.10 -29.46
N LEU A 19 18.16 1.10 -30.13
CA LEU A 19 16.93 1.72 -29.59
C LEU A 19 16.21 0.61 -28.85
N VAL A 20 16.51 0.45 -27.56
CA VAL A 20 15.64 -0.26 -26.63
C VAL A 20 15.46 0.69 -25.46
N GLN A 21 14.32 1.38 -25.48
CA GLN A 21 13.81 2.16 -24.36
C GLN A 21 13.61 1.20 -23.18
N THR A 22 14.06 1.56 -21.99
CA THR A 22 13.69 0.86 -20.77
C THR A 22 12.29 1.31 -20.38
N CYS A 23 11.32 0.48 -20.79
CA CYS A 23 9.94 0.51 -20.35
C CYS A 23 9.92 0.05 -18.88
N SER A 24 9.23 0.75 -17.98
CA SER A 24 8.90 0.22 -16.65
C SER A 24 8.22 -1.12 -16.84
N ALA A 25 8.99 -2.17 -16.58
CA ALA A 25 8.68 -3.50 -17.05
C ALA A 25 7.69 -4.12 -16.06
N LEU A 26 6.60 -4.66 -16.61
CA LEU A 26 5.88 -5.78 -16.03
C LEU A 26 6.86 -6.67 -15.26
N THR A 27 6.56 -7.01 -14.01
CA THR A 27 7.39 -7.89 -13.19
C THR A 27 7.84 -9.08 -14.04
N TYR A 28 9.12 -9.06 -14.43
CA TYR A 28 9.75 -10.11 -15.23
C TYR A 28 10.09 -11.31 -14.34
N SER A 29 9.24 -11.58 -13.36
CA SER A 29 9.33 -12.72 -12.47
C SER A 29 9.24 -13.97 -13.34
N GLY A 30 10.38 -14.48 -13.80
CA GLY A 30 10.49 -15.66 -14.66
C GLY A 30 11.09 -15.48 -16.06
N GLY A 31 11.18 -14.27 -16.64
CA GLY A 31 11.72 -14.05 -18.00
C GLY A 31 10.65 -13.70 -19.06
N GLY A 32 11.04 -13.60 -20.33
CA GLY A 32 10.15 -13.58 -21.52
C GLY A 32 9.41 -12.28 -21.90
N GLU A 33 9.15 -12.10 -23.21
CA GLU A 33 8.31 -11.01 -23.74
C GLU A 33 6.81 -11.28 -23.54
N TRP A 34 6.05 -10.21 -23.33
CA TRP A 34 4.59 -10.24 -23.26
C TRP A 34 4.00 -10.15 -24.66
N ASN A 35 3.36 -11.21 -25.12
CA ASN A 35 2.92 -11.32 -26.52
C ASN A 35 1.60 -10.60 -26.80
N TYR A 36 0.78 -10.38 -25.78
CA TYR A 36 -0.55 -9.81 -25.93
C TYR A 36 -0.87 -8.82 -24.81
N SER A 37 -1.70 -7.83 -25.16
CA SER A 37 -2.26 -6.87 -24.22
C SER A 37 -3.69 -6.51 -24.61
N GLU A 38 -4.55 -6.24 -23.62
CA GLU A 38 -5.93 -5.83 -23.81
C GLU A 38 -6.22 -4.59 -22.94
N GLU A 39 -6.77 -3.53 -23.53
CA GLU A 39 -7.16 -2.34 -22.78
C GLU A 39 -8.58 -2.49 -22.21
N ILE A 40 -8.69 -2.25 -20.92
CA ILE A 40 -9.91 -2.39 -20.14
C ILE A 40 -10.29 -1.01 -19.59
N VAL A 41 -11.49 -0.56 -19.93
CA VAL A 41 -12.03 0.71 -19.46
C VAL A 41 -12.92 0.45 -18.24
N ILE A 42 -12.62 1.15 -17.15
CA ILE A 42 -13.41 1.12 -15.91
C ILE A 42 -14.12 2.47 -15.78
N LYS A 43 -15.44 2.43 -15.57
CA LYS A 43 -16.30 3.61 -15.43
C LYS A 43 -16.85 3.70 -14.01
N GLU A 44 -16.54 4.78 -13.31
CA GLU A 44 -17.12 5.14 -12.01
C GLU A 44 -18.59 5.57 -12.20
N ASN A 45 -19.50 5.05 -11.36
CA ASN A 45 -20.96 5.25 -11.50
C ASN A 45 -21.65 5.79 -10.24
N SER A 46 -20.99 5.78 -9.08
CA SER A 46 -21.53 6.26 -7.80
C SER A 46 -21.48 7.78 -7.66
N GLY A 47 -20.60 8.46 -8.42
CA GLY A 47 -20.37 9.90 -8.31
C GLY A 47 -19.40 10.28 -7.18
N SER A 48 -18.74 9.30 -6.55
CA SER A 48 -17.68 9.49 -5.55
C SER A 48 -16.35 8.96 -6.09
N SER A 49 -15.25 9.63 -5.74
CA SER A 49 -13.93 9.11 -6.09
C SER A 49 -13.61 7.87 -5.26
N LEU A 50 -13.06 6.84 -5.90
CA LEU A 50 -12.79 5.55 -5.28
C LEU A 50 -11.28 5.36 -5.17
N THR A 51 -10.81 5.01 -3.97
CA THR A 51 -9.40 4.70 -3.70
C THR A 51 -9.26 3.22 -3.38
N ASN A 52 -8.14 2.60 -3.79
CA ASN A 52 -7.82 1.21 -3.48
C ASN A 52 -8.98 0.22 -3.74
N TYR A 53 -9.74 0.45 -4.81
CA TYR A 53 -11.00 -0.23 -5.07
C TYR A 53 -10.78 -1.53 -5.85
N GLN A 54 -11.33 -2.64 -5.36
CA GLN A 54 -11.21 -3.95 -6.00
C GLN A 54 -12.28 -4.12 -7.10
N ILE A 55 -11.83 -4.25 -8.34
CA ILE A 55 -12.69 -4.37 -9.53
C ILE A 55 -12.63 -5.81 -10.08
N PRO A 56 -13.77 -6.49 -10.26
CA PRO A 56 -13.79 -7.80 -10.91
C PRO A 56 -13.70 -7.65 -12.43
N ILE A 57 -12.68 -8.25 -13.02
CA ILE A 57 -12.50 -8.40 -14.47
C ILE A 57 -12.98 -9.81 -14.86
N VAL A 58 -14.10 -9.86 -15.57
CA VAL A 58 -14.72 -11.12 -16.02
C VAL A 58 -14.33 -11.41 -17.47
N LEU A 59 -13.58 -12.49 -17.65
CA LEU A 59 -13.15 -12.98 -18.95
C LEU A 59 -14.02 -14.15 -19.39
N ASN A 60 -14.33 -14.20 -20.69
CA ASN A 60 -15.00 -15.30 -21.33
C ASN A 60 -14.63 -15.39 -22.82
N SER A 61 -15.09 -16.44 -23.50
CA SER A 61 -14.79 -16.67 -24.92
C SER A 61 -15.21 -15.56 -25.90
N SER A 62 -16.02 -14.58 -25.47
CA SER A 62 -16.37 -13.42 -26.30
C SER A 62 -15.37 -12.25 -26.18
N ASN A 63 -14.55 -12.20 -25.13
CA ASN A 63 -13.62 -11.10 -24.86
C ASN A 63 -12.17 -11.56 -24.60
N PHE A 64 -11.89 -12.85 -24.47
CA PHE A 64 -10.56 -13.38 -24.19
C PHE A 64 -10.32 -14.75 -24.83
N ASP A 65 -9.13 -14.97 -25.37
CA ASP A 65 -8.68 -16.25 -25.91
C ASP A 65 -7.81 -16.98 -24.87
N PHE A 66 -8.40 -17.95 -24.17
CA PHE A 66 -7.76 -18.73 -23.12
C PHE A 66 -6.59 -19.61 -23.62
N SER A 67 -6.43 -19.78 -24.94
CA SER A 67 -5.27 -20.50 -25.49
C SER A 67 -3.99 -19.66 -25.52
N LEU A 68 -4.11 -18.35 -25.32
CA LEU A 68 -3.01 -17.39 -25.37
C LEU A 68 -2.36 -17.10 -24.00
N ALA A 69 -2.88 -17.68 -22.92
CA ALA A 69 -2.35 -17.54 -21.56
C ALA A 69 -2.03 -18.91 -20.95
N LEU A 70 -1.31 -18.92 -19.83
CA LEU A 70 -1.01 -20.12 -19.06
C LEU A 70 -2.29 -20.71 -18.44
N SER A 71 -2.26 -22.01 -18.14
CA SER A 71 -3.47 -22.80 -17.88
C SER A 71 -4.23 -22.40 -16.61
N GLU A 72 -3.58 -21.67 -15.70
CA GLU A 72 -4.20 -21.11 -14.48
C GLU A 72 -4.06 -19.58 -14.43
N GLY A 73 -3.76 -18.91 -15.56
CA GLY A 73 -3.61 -17.46 -15.61
C GLY A 73 -2.36 -16.91 -14.91
N GLN A 74 -1.32 -17.72 -14.71
CA GLN A 74 -0.11 -17.30 -13.99
C GLN A 74 0.64 -16.16 -14.68
N ASP A 75 0.49 -16.04 -16.00
CA ASP A 75 1.02 -14.99 -16.84
C ASP A 75 0.01 -13.87 -17.06
N ILE A 76 -0.89 -13.57 -16.12
CA ILE A 76 -1.72 -12.37 -16.20
C ILE A 76 -1.06 -11.24 -15.42
N ARG A 77 -1.04 -10.05 -16.00
CA ARG A 77 -0.63 -8.81 -15.33
C ARG A 77 -1.59 -7.69 -15.69
N PHE A 78 -1.75 -6.74 -14.79
CA PHE A 78 -2.50 -5.51 -15.04
C PHE A 78 -1.59 -4.33 -14.77
N THR A 79 -1.70 -3.27 -15.57
CA THR A 79 -1.08 -1.98 -15.30
C THR A 79 -2.09 -0.85 -15.40
N SER A 80 -1.82 0.24 -14.70
CA SER A 80 -2.44 1.55 -14.94
C SER A 80 -1.32 2.51 -15.27
N GLY A 81 -1.21 2.93 -16.53
CA GLY A 81 0.02 3.54 -17.04
C GLY A 81 1.19 2.56 -16.89
N ASP A 82 2.25 3.03 -16.24
CA ASP A 82 3.51 2.29 -16.03
C ASP A 82 3.52 1.46 -14.72
N SER A 83 2.50 1.62 -13.86
CA SER A 83 2.42 0.92 -12.56
C SER A 83 1.70 -0.42 -12.67
N GLN A 84 2.33 -1.50 -12.19
CA GLN A 84 1.70 -2.82 -12.13
C GLN A 84 0.71 -2.92 -10.95
N LEU A 85 -0.51 -3.33 -11.24
CA LEU A 85 -1.58 -3.47 -10.26
C LEU A 85 -1.56 -4.85 -9.57
N LYS A 86 -1.90 -4.86 -8.28
CA LYS A 86 -2.16 -6.10 -7.55
C LYS A 86 -3.45 -6.72 -8.05
N HIS A 87 -3.45 -8.03 -8.17
CA HIS A 87 -4.61 -8.78 -8.60
C HIS A 87 -4.67 -10.14 -7.91
N TRP A 88 -5.87 -10.73 -7.92
CA TRP A 88 -6.12 -12.07 -7.45
C TRP A 88 -7.02 -12.81 -8.44
N VAL A 89 -6.61 -14.03 -8.80
CA VAL A 89 -7.38 -14.90 -9.69
C VAL A 89 -8.35 -15.72 -8.82
N GLU A 90 -9.64 -15.40 -8.90
CA GLU A 90 -10.69 -16.08 -8.14
C GLU A 90 -11.05 -17.42 -8.77
N GLU A 91 -11.28 -17.42 -10.09
CA GLU A 91 -11.52 -18.62 -10.88
C GLU A 91 -10.81 -18.46 -12.23
N TRP A 92 -10.17 -19.54 -12.69
CA TRP A 92 -9.67 -19.66 -14.04
C TRP A 92 -10.05 -21.03 -14.61
N ASN A 93 -10.87 -21.05 -15.67
CA ASN A 93 -11.37 -22.30 -16.24
C ASN A 93 -11.22 -22.31 -17.77
N VAL A 94 -10.09 -22.84 -18.23
CA VAL A 94 -9.78 -22.98 -19.67
C VAL A 94 -10.83 -23.82 -20.43
N LYS A 95 -11.46 -24.80 -19.79
CA LYS A 95 -12.45 -25.68 -20.47
C LYS A 95 -13.81 -25.01 -20.65
N LYS A 96 -14.23 -24.21 -19.68
CA LYS A 96 -15.46 -23.41 -19.77
C LYS A 96 -15.21 -22.08 -20.48
N GLU A 97 -13.94 -21.71 -20.68
CA GLU A 97 -13.50 -20.41 -21.19
C GLU A 97 -14.11 -19.29 -20.35
N THR A 98 -13.91 -19.36 -19.02
CA THR A 98 -14.36 -18.36 -18.04
C THR A 98 -13.26 -18.08 -17.04
N ALA A 99 -13.11 -16.82 -16.63
CA ALA A 99 -12.30 -16.43 -15.49
C ALA A 99 -12.84 -15.17 -14.80
N THR A 100 -12.62 -15.08 -13.49
CA THR A 100 -12.88 -13.88 -12.69
C THR A 100 -11.57 -13.49 -12.01
N ILE A 101 -11.13 -12.27 -12.25
CA ILE A 101 -9.86 -11.75 -11.72
C ILE A 101 -10.15 -10.42 -11.05
N TRP A 102 -9.85 -10.32 -9.76
CA TRP A 102 -10.01 -9.09 -9.00
C TRP A 102 -8.74 -8.26 -9.14
N VAL A 103 -8.88 -6.97 -9.46
CA VAL A 103 -7.76 -6.05 -9.62
C VAL A 103 -7.95 -4.90 -8.65
N LYS A 104 -6.94 -4.61 -7.82
CA LYS A 104 -6.95 -3.45 -6.93
C LYS A 104 -6.52 -2.22 -7.73
N VAL A 105 -7.45 -1.31 -7.93
CA VAL A 105 -7.23 -0.06 -8.66
C VAL A 105 -6.98 1.06 -7.65
N PRO A 106 -5.81 1.74 -7.70
CA PRO A 106 -5.44 2.75 -6.71
C PRO A 106 -6.41 3.93 -6.67
N TYR A 107 -6.88 4.40 -7.83
CA TYR A 107 -7.78 5.54 -7.93
C TYR A 107 -8.72 5.46 -9.13
N ILE A 108 -10.00 5.76 -8.91
CA ILE A 108 -11.01 5.95 -9.95
C ILE A 108 -11.74 7.27 -9.65
N PRO A 109 -11.55 8.33 -10.45
CA PRO A 109 -12.18 9.62 -10.18
C PRO A 109 -13.71 9.56 -10.32
N ALA A 110 -14.40 10.30 -9.46
CA ALA A 110 -15.86 10.45 -9.46
C ALA A 110 -16.43 10.69 -10.86
N GLY A 111 -17.43 9.90 -11.25
CA GLY A 111 -18.15 9.99 -12.51
C GLY A 111 -17.26 9.90 -13.76
N SER A 112 -16.01 9.44 -13.66
CA SER A 112 -15.02 9.41 -14.73
C SER A 112 -14.73 7.99 -15.21
N SER A 113 -13.91 7.85 -16.24
CA SER A 113 -13.42 6.56 -16.71
C SER A 113 -11.91 6.53 -16.68
N ILE A 114 -11.34 5.40 -16.27
CA ILE A 114 -9.91 5.12 -16.38
C ILE A 114 -9.70 3.95 -17.35
N THR A 115 -8.46 3.77 -17.81
CA THR A 115 -8.07 2.59 -18.60
C THR A 115 -6.95 1.88 -17.87
N ILE A 116 -7.10 0.56 -17.67
CA ILE A 116 -6.02 -0.34 -17.26
C ILE A 116 -5.67 -1.24 -18.43
N THR A 117 -4.45 -1.77 -18.46
CA THR A 117 -3.99 -2.68 -19.51
C THR A 117 -3.72 -4.04 -18.91
N MET A 118 -4.37 -5.08 -19.44
CA MET A 118 -4.08 -6.47 -19.09
C MET A 118 -3.05 -7.03 -20.06
N TYR A 119 -1.95 -7.59 -19.56
CA TYR A 119 -0.90 -8.26 -20.35
C TYR A 119 -0.92 -9.76 -20.12
N TYR A 120 -0.65 -10.52 -21.18
CA TYR A 120 -0.65 -12.00 -21.15
C TYR A 120 0.17 -12.61 -22.30
N GLY A 121 0.30 -13.94 -22.27
CA GLY A 121 1.05 -14.72 -23.26
C GLY A 121 2.54 -14.76 -23.01
N ASN A 122 2.96 -14.65 -21.75
CA ASN A 122 4.35 -14.84 -21.37
C ASN A 122 4.52 -16.23 -20.72
N PRO A 123 5.01 -17.24 -21.47
CA PRO A 123 5.14 -18.60 -20.95
C PRO A 123 6.24 -18.76 -19.89
N GLU A 124 7.11 -17.75 -19.74
CA GLU A 124 8.17 -17.75 -18.73
C GLU A 124 7.72 -17.06 -17.43
N ALA A 125 6.57 -16.39 -17.40
CA ALA A 125 6.08 -15.68 -16.22
C ALA A 125 5.73 -16.64 -15.07
N SER A 126 6.24 -16.33 -13.88
CA SER A 126 5.81 -16.90 -12.61
C SER A 126 4.50 -16.27 -12.17
N ASP A 127 3.74 -16.99 -11.35
CA ASP A 127 2.54 -16.45 -10.74
C ASP A 127 2.89 -15.37 -9.71
N VAL A 128 2.17 -14.24 -9.76
CA VAL A 128 2.30 -13.12 -8.80
C VAL A 128 0.94 -12.68 -8.25
N ALA A 129 -0.13 -13.43 -8.54
CA ALA A 129 -1.44 -13.16 -7.96
C ALA A 129 -1.35 -13.18 -6.43
N SER A 130 -1.93 -12.16 -5.79
CA SER A 130 -1.85 -11.98 -4.34
C SER A 130 -3.19 -11.51 -3.82
N SER A 131 -3.87 -12.37 -3.06
CA SER A 131 -5.14 -12.04 -2.42
C SER A 131 -4.98 -10.99 -1.33
N SER A 132 -3.97 -11.12 -0.46
CA SER A 132 -3.67 -10.14 0.59
C SER A 132 -3.22 -8.78 0.05
N GLY A 133 -2.59 -8.75 -1.13
CA GLY A 133 -2.28 -7.50 -1.82
C GLY A 133 -3.48 -6.86 -2.53
N THR A 134 -4.57 -7.61 -2.71
CA THR A 134 -5.74 -7.16 -3.48
C THR A 134 -6.86 -6.66 -2.56
N PHE A 135 -7.13 -7.34 -1.46
CA PHE A 135 -8.27 -7.05 -0.56
C PHE A 135 -7.83 -6.49 0.79
N GLU A 136 -8.74 -5.77 1.47
CA GLU A 136 -8.51 -5.26 2.83
C GLU A 136 -8.40 -6.39 3.86
N PHE A 137 -9.26 -7.40 3.68
CA PHE A 137 -9.24 -8.62 4.46
C PHE A 137 -9.40 -9.80 3.52
N PHE A 138 -8.62 -10.85 3.72
CA PHE A 138 -8.73 -12.08 2.96
C PHE A 138 -8.25 -13.28 3.77
N ASP A 139 -9.02 -14.36 3.75
CA ASP A 139 -8.62 -15.63 4.36
C ASP A 139 -8.96 -16.82 3.46
N THR A 140 -7.99 -17.70 3.24
CA THR A 140 -8.13 -19.01 2.56
C THR A 140 -8.30 -20.16 3.55
N PHE A 141 -8.32 -19.85 4.84
CA PHE A 141 -8.30 -20.82 5.93
C PHE A 141 -7.16 -21.84 5.81
N SER A 142 -6.04 -21.43 5.19
CA SER A 142 -4.86 -22.25 4.97
C SER A 142 -3.72 -21.84 5.91
N GLY A 143 -2.96 -22.80 6.42
CA GLY A 143 -1.83 -22.55 7.32
C GLY A 143 -1.98 -23.16 8.72
N SER A 144 -0.98 -22.94 9.57
CA SER A 144 -0.92 -23.52 10.93
C SER A 144 -1.67 -22.72 12.00
N SER A 145 -2.06 -21.47 11.70
CA SER A 145 -2.73 -20.54 12.61
C SER A 145 -4.03 -20.00 12.01
N VAL A 146 -4.90 -20.90 11.55
CA VAL A 146 -6.11 -20.59 10.75
C VAL A 146 -7.10 -19.62 11.41
N PHE A 147 -7.00 -19.39 12.72
CA PHE A 147 -7.87 -18.47 13.46
C PHE A 147 -7.13 -17.28 14.10
N SER A 148 -5.93 -16.92 13.62
CA SER A 148 -5.27 -15.70 14.12
C SER A 148 -6.05 -14.43 13.77
N ASN A 149 -6.83 -14.47 12.69
CA ASN A 149 -7.62 -13.35 12.19
C ASN A 149 -9.11 -13.46 12.61
N TRP A 150 -9.44 -14.45 13.45
CA TRP A 150 -10.83 -14.77 13.80
C TRP A 150 -11.01 -15.11 15.28
N ASP A 151 -11.92 -14.40 15.92
CA ASP A 151 -12.58 -14.79 17.17
C ASP A 151 -13.51 -15.98 16.89
N SER A 152 -13.17 -17.15 17.44
CA SER A 152 -14.02 -18.35 17.35
C SER A 152 -14.97 -18.50 18.55
N TYR A 153 -16.21 -18.90 18.30
CA TYR A 153 -17.17 -19.25 19.36
C TYR A 153 -17.96 -20.52 19.02
N THR A 154 -18.03 -21.44 19.97
CA THR A 154 -18.79 -22.69 19.85
C THR A 154 -19.56 -22.99 21.13
N THR A 155 -20.80 -23.46 21.01
CA THR A 155 -21.61 -23.94 22.14
C THR A 155 -22.51 -25.10 21.70
N GLY A 156 -23.15 -25.79 22.65
CA GLY A 156 -24.07 -26.90 22.40
C GLY A 156 -23.42 -28.19 21.89
N GLY A 157 -22.17 -28.14 21.46
CA GLY A 157 -21.51 -29.22 20.75
C GLY A 157 -20.86 -28.79 19.45
N GLY A 158 -21.00 -27.52 19.06
CA GLY A 158 -20.38 -26.95 17.88
C GLY A 158 -18.88 -27.19 17.82
N GLU A 159 -18.39 -27.42 16.61
CA GLU A 159 -16.99 -27.69 16.33
C GLU A 159 -16.53 -26.83 15.15
N LEU A 160 -15.25 -26.45 15.16
CA LEU A 160 -14.57 -25.85 14.03
C LEU A 160 -13.51 -26.83 13.52
N ASP A 161 -13.46 -27.01 12.21
CA ASP A 161 -12.48 -27.88 11.55
C ASP A 161 -11.87 -27.14 10.36
N THR A 162 -10.57 -27.26 10.18
CA THR A 162 -9.83 -26.65 9.07
C THR A 162 -9.00 -27.73 8.41
N ASP A 163 -9.48 -28.22 7.27
CA ASP A 163 -8.82 -29.30 6.52
C ASP A 163 -8.64 -28.88 5.07
N GLY A 164 -7.41 -28.99 4.56
CA GLY A 164 -7.10 -28.72 3.16
C GLY A 164 -7.39 -27.30 2.66
N GLY A 165 -7.37 -26.28 3.54
CA GLY A 165 -7.74 -24.90 3.17
C GLY A 165 -9.25 -24.66 3.16
N VAL A 166 -10.02 -25.49 3.85
CA VAL A 166 -11.47 -25.31 4.00
C VAL A 166 -11.82 -25.23 5.49
N CYS A 167 -12.45 -24.15 5.91
CA CYS A 167 -13.01 -24.01 7.25
C CYS A 167 -14.43 -24.58 7.31
N LYS A 168 -14.74 -25.38 8.32
CA LYS A 168 -16.07 -25.92 8.57
C LYS A 168 -16.61 -25.41 9.89
N LEU A 169 -17.81 -24.85 9.84
CA LEU A 169 -18.61 -24.52 11.02
C LEU A 169 -19.59 -25.67 11.25
N ILE A 170 -19.26 -26.56 12.18
CA ILE A 170 -19.96 -27.83 12.36
C ILE A 170 -21.01 -27.72 13.47
N VAL A 171 -22.20 -28.22 13.19
CA VAL A 171 -23.35 -28.30 14.10
C VAL A 171 -23.72 -29.78 14.24
N PRO A 172 -23.03 -30.52 15.13
CA PRO A 172 -23.17 -31.97 15.20
C PRO A 172 -24.37 -32.43 16.04
N LYS A 173 -25.09 -31.51 16.71
CA LYS A 173 -26.22 -31.86 17.57
C LYS A 173 -27.44 -30.99 17.27
N PHE A 174 -28.61 -31.62 17.30
CA PHE A 174 -29.88 -30.91 17.26
C PHE A 174 -30.22 -30.36 18.65
N HIS A 175 -29.66 -29.21 19.01
CA HIS A 175 -29.91 -28.54 20.28
C HIS A 175 -30.04 -27.03 20.08
N PRO A 176 -31.01 -26.32 20.70
CA PRO A 176 -31.25 -24.89 20.44
C PRO A 176 -30.06 -23.95 20.72
N GLU A 177 -29.04 -24.45 21.40
CA GLU A 177 -27.80 -23.74 21.72
C GLU A 177 -26.60 -24.28 20.92
N ASP A 178 -26.80 -25.14 19.90
CA ASP A 178 -25.71 -25.66 19.07
C ASP A 178 -25.34 -24.63 18.00
N VAL A 179 -24.16 -24.05 18.16
CA VAL A 179 -23.64 -22.93 17.37
C VAL A 179 -22.15 -23.13 17.13
N SER A 180 -21.72 -22.87 15.91
CA SER A 180 -20.32 -22.68 15.54
C SER A 180 -20.21 -21.39 14.74
N SER A 181 -19.34 -20.48 15.19
CA SER A 181 -19.17 -19.18 14.55
C SER A 181 -17.73 -18.70 14.58
N ILE A 182 -17.41 -17.86 13.60
CA ILE A 182 -16.18 -17.07 13.55
C ILE A 182 -16.56 -15.61 13.30
N LYS A 183 -15.79 -14.70 13.90
CA LYS A 183 -15.92 -13.25 13.77
C LYS A 183 -14.54 -12.65 13.55
N SER A 184 -14.39 -11.68 12.65
CA SER A 184 -13.07 -11.11 12.36
C SER A 184 -12.43 -10.44 13.60
N GLU A 185 -11.10 -10.45 13.67
CA GLU A 185 -10.37 -9.57 14.58
C GLU A 185 -10.48 -8.10 14.15
N ASP A 186 -10.44 -7.86 12.84
CA ASP A 186 -10.53 -6.53 12.24
C ASP A 186 -11.95 -5.97 12.27
N GLU A 187 -12.05 -4.65 12.37
CA GLU A 187 -13.27 -3.88 12.24
C GLU A 187 -13.27 -3.17 10.87
N PHE A 188 -14.44 -3.10 10.25
CA PHE A 188 -14.62 -2.50 8.93
C PHE A 188 -15.60 -1.33 9.02
N SER A 189 -15.31 -0.27 8.29
CA SER A 189 -16.20 0.89 8.17
C SER A 189 -17.29 0.66 7.12
N ILE A 190 -18.31 1.52 7.15
CA ILE A 190 -19.36 1.53 6.12
C ILE A 190 -18.75 1.74 4.74
N ASN A 191 -19.45 1.30 3.69
CA ASN A 191 -18.96 1.17 2.31
C ASN A 191 -18.07 -0.07 2.12
N SER A 192 -18.44 -1.15 2.80
CA SER A 192 -17.75 -2.45 2.77
C SER A 192 -18.68 -3.55 2.27
N MET A 193 -18.11 -4.54 1.61
CA MET A 193 -18.80 -5.77 1.21
C MET A 193 -18.06 -6.99 1.73
N PHE A 194 -18.76 -7.82 2.48
CA PHE A 194 -18.26 -9.11 2.95
C PHE A 194 -18.70 -10.22 2.00
N VAL A 195 -17.73 -10.94 1.43
CA VAL A 195 -17.97 -12.03 0.48
C VAL A 195 -17.40 -13.33 1.01
N VAL A 196 -18.19 -14.40 0.91
CA VAL A 196 -17.81 -15.73 1.36
C VAL A 196 -18.11 -16.74 0.27
N LYS A 197 -17.10 -17.52 -0.14
CA LYS A 197 -17.31 -18.71 -0.95
C LYS A 197 -17.56 -19.89 -0.03
N ARG A 198 -18.79 -20.41 -0.07
CA ARG A 198 -19.25 -21.44 0.85
C ARG A 198 -20.09 -22.51 0.19
N SER A 199 -20.27 -23.60 0.91
CA SER A 199 -21.24 -24.65 0.63
C SER A 199 -21.87 -25.12 1.94
N LYS A 200 -23.02 -25.78 1.83
CA LYS A 200 -23.73 -26.38 2.97
C LYS A 200 -23.72 -27.89 2.86
N THR A 201 -23.67 -28.57 3.99
CA THR A 201 -23.90 -30.02 4.07
C THR A 201 -24.80 -30.35 5.25
N THR A 202 -25.75 -31.24 5.02
CA THR A 202 -26.72 -31.79 5.96
C THR A 202 -26.29 -33.20 6.35
N THR A 203 -26.15 -33.45 7.64
CA THR A 203 -25.77 -34.78 8.17
C THR A 203 -26.91 -35.44 8.96
N GLY A 204 -27.90 -34.65 9.39
CA GLY A 204 -29.06 -35.11 10.13
C GLY A 204 -30.21 -35.64 9.28
N GLY A 205 -31.24 -36.16 9.94
CA GLY A 205 -32.45 -36.68 9.30
C GLY A 205 -33.43 -35.61 8.80
N ASP A 206 -33.28 -34.36 9.24
CA ASP A 206 -34.04 -33.22 8.72
C ASP A 206 -33.31 -32.61 7.53
N SER A 207 -33.93 -32.69 6.35
CA SER A 207 -33.37 -32.20 5.09
C SER A 207 -33.15 -30.68 5.04
N ARG A 208 -33.65 -29.92 6.02
CA ARG A 208 -33.36 -28.49 6.12
C ARG A 208 -31.88 -28.22 6.42
N GLY A 209 -31.19 -29.12 7.12
CA GLY A 209 -29.80 -28.90 7.54
C GLY A 209 -29.60 -27.65 8.43
N PRO A 210 -28.35 -27.25 8.66
CA PRO A 210 -28.05 -26.14 9.56
C PRO A 210 -28.50 -24.79 8.97
N VAL A 211 -28.83 -23.85 9.85
CA VAL A 211 -29.07 -22.45 9.50
C VAL A 211 -27.72 -21.76 9.38
N ILE A 212 -27.46 -21.12 8.23
CA ILE A 212 -26.22 -20.39 7.98
C ILE A 212 -26.51 -18.90 8.00
N THR A 213 -25.77 -18.19 8.83
CA THR A 213 -25.87 -16.73 8.99
C THR A 213 -24.54 -16.09 8.62
N GLN A 214 -24.55 -15.02 7.83
CA GLN A 214 -23.34 -14.24 7.52
C GLN A 214 -23.61 -12.75 7.38
N GLY A 215 -22.60 -11.91 7.63
CA GLY A 215 -22.67 -10.46 7.41
C GLY A 215 -21.83 -9.71 8.44
N PHE A 216 -22.38 -8.63 8.99
CA PHE A 216 -21.70 -7.75 9.93
C PHE A 216 -22.38 -7.76 11.31
N VAL A 217 -21.56 -7.72 12.37
CA VAL A 217 -22.00 -7.64 13.76
C VAL A 217 -21.22 -6.58 14.54
N ASP A 218 -21.83 -6.06 15.60
CA ASP A 218 -21.19 -5.12 16.52
C ASP A 218 -19.89 -5.69 17.11
N PRO A 219 -18.79 -4.90 17.15
CA PRO A 219 -17.49 -5.41 17.58
C PRO A 219 -17.46 -5.93 19.01
N GLN A 220 -18.12 -5.21 19.92
CA GLN A 220 -18.07 -5.47 21.35
C GLN A 220 -19.18 -6.41 21.81
N LYS A 221 -20.36 -6.34 21.18
CA LYS A 221 -21.49 -7.20 21.52
C LYS A 221 -22.38 -7.44 20.31
N GLU A 222 -22.15 -8.57 19.66
CA GLU A 222 -22.78 -9.04 18.41
C GLU A 222 -24.31 -8.88 18.33
N THR A 223 -25.01 -8.79 19.47
CA THR A 223 -26.47 -8.63 19.51
C THR A 223 -26.97 -7.18 19.38
N LYS A 224 -26.09 -6.17 19.48
CA LYS A 224 -26.44 -4.75 19.47
C LYS A 224 -26.76 -4.27 18.05
N ASN A 225 -25.74 -4.22 17.21
CA ASN A 225 -25.82 -3.89 15.80
C ASN A 225 -25.64 -5.17 14.97
N GLN A 226 -26.53 -5.39 14.01
CA GLN A 226 -26.52 -6.60 13.16
C GLN A 226 -26.97 -6.27 11.75
N ILE A 227 -26.22 -6.78 10.77
CA ILE A 227 -26.58 -6.85 9.36
C ILE A 227 -26.28 -8.28 8.92
N LEU A 228 -27.25 -9.17 9.03
CA LEU A 228 -27.03 -10.60 8.86
C LEU A 228 -28.00 -11.19 7.84
N ALA A 229 -27.46 -11.74 6.76
CA ALA A 229 -28.19 -12.60 5.84
C ALA A 229 -28.29 -14.00 6.45
N VAL A 230 -29.50 -14.53 6.54
CA VAL A 230 -29.80 -15.84 7.14
C VAL A 230 -30.37 -16.74 6.05
N SER A 231 -29.76 -17.90 5.84
CA SER A 231 -30.14 -18.87 4.83
C SER A 231 -30.56 -20.20 5.47
N GLU A 232 -31.74 -20.68 5.06
CA GLU A 232 -32.53 -21.68 5.76
C GLU A 232 -33.22 -22.64 4.79
N LEU A 233 -33.76 -23.73 5.33
CA LEU A 233 -34.40 -24.81 4.59
C LEU A 233 -33.45 -25.63 3.69
N ALA A 234 -34.02 -26.64 3.03
CA ALA A 234 -33.31 -27.51 2.10
C ALA A 234 -32.86 -26.68 0.89
N ASN A 235 -31.63 -26.89 0.42
CA ASN A 235 -31.01 -26.11 -0.66
C ASN A 235 -30.99 -24.58 -0.41
N GLU A 236 -31.16 -24.14 0.83
CA GLU A 236 -31.17 -22.72 1.19
C GLU A 236 -32.22 -21.91 0.39
N THR A 237 -33.41 -22.49 0.24
CA THR A 237 -34.52 -21.87 -0.52
C THR A 237 -35.20 -20.71 0.19
N GLU A 238 -34.80 -20.40 1.42
CA GLU A 238 -35.29 -19.23 2.16
C GLU A 238 -34.09 -18.41 2.64
N VAL A 239 -33.99 -17.18 2.14
CA VAL A 239 -33.01 -16.19 2.57
C VAL A 239 -33.72 -14.98 3.15
N SER A 240 -33.27 -14.56 4.33
CA SER A 240 -33.89 -13.53 5.16
C SER A 240 -32.84 -12.55 5.70
N TRP A 241 -33.28 -11.41 6.23
CA TRP A 241 -32.40 -10.49 6.97
C TRP A 241 -32.66 -10.52 8.47
N THR A 242 -31.59 -10.32 9.24
CA THR A 242 -31.62 -9.84 10.61
C THR A 242 -30.92 -8.50 10.67
N LEU A 243 -31.71 -7.43 10.82
CA LEU A 243 -31.21 -6.05 10.95
C LEU A 243 -31.49 -5.50 12.34
N LYS A 244 -30.45 -4.98 12.99
CA LYS A 244 -30.56 -4.27 14.27
C LYS A 244 -29.68 -3.03 14.24
N ASN A 245 -30.26 -1.89 14.62
CA ASN A 245 -29.56 -0.64 14.82
C ASN A 245 -29.81 -0.17 16.26
N ASP A 246 -28.81 -0.32 17.12
CA ASP A 246 -28.89 -0.01 18.56
C ASP A 246 -29.07 1.50 18.78
N LYS A 247 -28.40 2.33 17.97
CA LYS A 247 -28.48 3.80 18.06
C LYS A 247 -29.89 4.31 17.74
N ALA A 248 -30.57 3.67 16.78
CA ALA A 248 -31.93 4.01 16.40
C ALA A 248 -33.00 3.30 17.27
N ASP A 249 -32.62 2.30 18.07
CA ASP A 249 -33.53 1.37 18.77
C ASP A 249 -34.53 0.68 17.82
N VAL A 250 -34.05 0.32 16.62
CA VAL A 250 -34.88 -0.33 15.59
C VAL A 250 -34.37 -1.74 15.28
N ARG A 251 -35.32 -2.63 15.03
CA ARG A 251 -35.08 -4.02 14.62
C ARG A 251 -36.01 -4.40 13.48
N TYR A 252 -35.46 -5.05 12.46
CA TYR A 252 -36.22 -5.45 11.28
C TYR A 252 -35.76 -6.83 10.80
N TYR A 253 -36.74 -7.71 10.56
CA TYR A 253 -36.53 -9.13 10.26
C TYR A 253 -37.39 -9.55 9.06
N PRO A 254 -37.17 -8.98 7.87
CA PRO A 254 -37.88 -9.44 6.69
C PRO A 254 -37.42 -10.86 6.35
N SER A 255 -38.39 -11.73 6.07
CA SER A 255 -38.17 -13.15 5.83
C SER A 255 -38.58 -13.56 4.42
N ASP A 256 -37.99 -14.65 3.92
CA ASP A 256 -38.34 -15.28 2.64
C ASP A 256 -38.32 -14.29 1.47
N LEU A 257 -37.18 -13.62 1.32
CA LEU A 257 -36.97 -12.59 0.30
C LEU A 257 -36.44 -13.18 -1.00
N THR A 258 -35.58 -14.19 -0.91
CA THR A 258 -35.01 -14.88 -2.07
C THR A 258 -34.55 -16.29 -1.70
N ASP A 259 -33.98 -16.99 -2.68
CA ASP A 259 -33.48 -18.36 -2.59
C ASP A 259 -32.05 -18.46 -3.14
N ILE A 260 -31.25 -19.36 -2.55
CA ILE A 260 -29.97 -19.78 -3.15
C ILE A 260 -30.22 -20.92 -4.14
N ASP A 261 -31.03 -21.93 -3.78
CA ASP A 261 -31.41 -23.09 -4.62
C ASP A 261 -30.21 -23.80 -5.28
N GLU A 262 -29.11 -23.91 -4.54
CA GLU A 262 -27.93 -24.68 -4.97
C GLU A 262 -27.99 -26.12 -4.47
N ILE A 263 -27.40 -27.02 -5.25
CA ILE A 263 -27.28 -28.42 -4.85
C ILE A 263 -26.37 -28.50 -3.62
N GLU A 264 -26.79 -29.25 -2.62
CA GLU A 264 -25.99 -29.43 -1.41
C GLU A 264 -24.57 -29.93 -1.73
N GLY A 265 -23.56 -29.24 -1.18
CA GLY A 265 -22.14 -29.49 -1.44
C GLY A 265 -21.55 -28.74 -2.64
N ASP A 266 -22.37 -28.13 -3.50
CA ASP A 266 -21.87 -27.23 -4.54
C ASP A 266 -21.43 -25.89 -3.92
N TRP A 267 -20.37 -25.31 -4.49
CA TRP A 267 -19.77 -24.07 -4.02
C TRP A 267 -20.37 -22.87 -4.75
N TYR A 268 -20.72 -21.84 -3.98
CA TYR A 268 -21.25 -20.57 -4.48
C TYR A 268 -20.69 -19.42 -3.63
N THR A 269 -20.76 -18.18 -4.13
CA THR A 269 -20.36 -17.00 -3.36
C THR A 269 -21.56 -16.20 -2.91
N ILE A 270 -21.57 -15.78 -1.64
CA ILE A 270 -22.58 -14.89 -1.08
C ILE A 270 -21.91 -13.61 -0.61
N GLY A 271 -22.43 -12.49 -1.10
CA GLY A 271 -21.98 -11.14 -0.76
C GLY A 271 -23.01 -10.37 0.04
N VAL A 272 -22.59 -9.73 1.13
CA VAL A 272 -23.38 -8.77 1.91
C VAL A 272 -22.71 -7.41 1.80
N ALA A 273 -23.33 -6.48 1.10
CA ALA A 273 -22.84 -5.11 0.95
C ALA A 273 -23.53 -4.20 1.98
N TRP A 274 -22.74 -3.36 2.65
CA TRP A 274 -23.17 -2.40 3.65
C TRP A 274 -22.58 -1.03 3.29
N TYR A 275 -23.45 -0.08 2.96
CA TYR A 275 -23.03 1.16 2.31
C TYR A 275 -23.88 2.36 2.72
N LEU A 276 -23.29 3.54 2.57
CA LEU A 276 -23.89 4.82 2.88
C LEU A 276 -24.56 5.41 1.64
N ASP A 277 -25.75 5.98 1.82
CA ASP A 277 -26.46 6.77 0.81
C ASP A 277 -27.24 7.89 1.52
N ASP A 278 -27.03 9.15 1.12
CA ASP A 278 -27.64 10.33 1.74
C ASP A 278 -27.64 10.30 3.29
N GLU A 279 -26.48 9.96 3.89
CA GLU A 279 -26.24 9.85 5.35
C GLU A 279 -26.90 8.64 6.05
N LEU A 280 -27.60 7.77 5.32
CA LEU A 280 -28.26 6.58 5.86
C LEU A 280 -27.58 5.30 5.39
N GLY A 281 -27.54 4.31 6.29
CA GLY A 281 -27.02 2.98 5.96
C GLY A 281 -28.03 2.18 5.14
N ASN A 282 -27.53 1.50 4.12
CA ASN A 282 -28.28 0.59 3.26
C ASN A 282 -27.56 -0.75 3.16
N VAL A 283 -28.29 -1.78 2.75
CA VAL A 283 -27.72 -3.11 2.51
C VAL A 283 -28.22 -3.71 1.20
N ALA A 284 -27.34 -4.46 0.55
CA ALA A 284 -27.62 -5.22 -0.65
C ALA A 284 -27.02 -6.62 -0.54
N TRP A 285 -27.58 -7.56 -1.30
CA TRP A 285 -27.16 -8.96 -1.27
C TRP A 285 -26.84 -9.48 -2.67
N TYR A 286 -25.82 -10.33 -2.74
CA TYR A 286 -25.28 -10.86 -3.98
C TYR A 286 -25.13 -12.37 -3.88
N LYS A 287 -25.45 -13.06 -4.98
CA LYS A 287 -25.09 -14.46 -5.22
C LYS A 287 -24.25 -14.54 -6.48
N ASP A 288 -23.08 -15.17 -6.39
CA ASP A 288 -22.17 -15.36 -7.52
C ASP A 288 -21.85 -14.04 -8.25
N GLY A 289 -21.68 -12.96 -7.47
CA GLY A 289 -21.44 -11.60 -7.96
C GLY A 289 -22.67 -10.90 -8.55
N ILE A 290 -23.85 -11.52 -8.54
CA ILE A 290 -25.09 -10.94 -9.08
C ILE A 290 -25.96 -10.42 -7.93
N ARG A 291 -26.27 -9.11 -7.97
CA ARG A 291 -27.17 -8.45 -7.01
C ARG A 291 -28.60 -8.98 -7.13
N ASP A 292 -29.23 -9.37 -6.03
CA ASP A 292 -30.67 -9.61 -5.97
C ASP A 292 -31.39 -8.45 -5.28
N SER A 293 -32.09 -7.65 -6.06
CA SER A 293 -32.78 -6.46 -5.55
C SER A 293 -33.95 -6.75 -4.61
N LYS A 294 -34.42 -8.00 -4.51
CA LYS A 294 -35.41 -8.39 -3.49
C LYS A 294 -34.85 -8.29 -2.08
N MET A 295 -33.52 -8.37 -1.94
CA MET A 295 -32.80 -8.28 -0.69
C MET A 295 -32.31 -6.85 -0.37
N ASP A 296 -32.54 -5.87 -1.25
CA ASP A 296 -32.14 -4.49 -1.00
C ASP A 296 -32.99 -3.87 0.12
N ILE A 297 -32.32 -3.39 1.18
CA ILE A 297 -32.99 -2.63 2.25
C ILE A 297 -32.42 -1.21 2.25
N ILE A 298 -33.32 -0.26 1.97
CA ILE A 298 -33.03 1.17 1.99
C ILE A 298 -33.59 1.76 3.29
N SER A 299 -32.72 2.31 4.13
CA SER A 299 -33.13 2.99 5.35
C SER A 299 -33.76 4.35 5.03
N THR A 300 -34.66 4.80 5.89
CA THR A 300 -35.17 6.18 5.88
C THR A 300 -34.98 6.81 7.25
N GLU A 301 -35.14 8.13 7.37
CA GLU A 301 -35.10 8.80 8.68
C GLU A 301 -36.11 8.20 9.68
N GLU A 302 -37.28 7.77 9.20
CA GLU A 302 -38.31 7.11 10.03
C GLU A 302 -37.94 5.66 10.37
N ASN A 303 -37.26 4.99 9.45
CA ASN A 303 -36.97 3.56 9.49
C ASN A 303 -35.47 3.32 9.24
N ASN A 304 -34.66 3.68 10.22
CA ASN A 304 -33.21 3.56 10.16
C ASN A 304 -32.75 2.17 10.66
N TYR A 305 -32.85 1.17 9.78
CA TYR A 305 -32.61 -0.23 10.13
C TYR A 305 -31.13 -0.62 10.17
N VAL A 306 -30.30 0.11 9.42
CA VAL A 306 -28.92 -0.27 9.16
C VAL A 306 -27.97 0.66 9.93
N PRO A 307 -27.12 0.13 10.81
CA PRO A 307 -26.11 0.92 11.52
C PRO A 307 -25.06 1.49 10.56
N ILE A 308 -24.38 2.56 10.96
CA ILE A 308 -23.30 3.21 10.19
C ILE A 308 -21.97 3.29 10.97
N THR A 309 -21.88 2.55 12.07
CA THR A 309 -20.68 2.44 12.92
C THR A 309 -19.84 1.27 12.48
N ASP A 310 -18.53 1.29 12.69
CA ASP A 310 -17.65 0.17 12.36
C ASP A 310 -18.15 -1.18 12.93
N MET A 311 -18.00 -2.24 12.14
CA MET A 311 -18.52 -3.57 12.45
C MET A 311 -17.51 -4.66 12.09
N LYS A 312 -17.61 -5.81 12.75
CA LYS A 312 -16.83 -7.00 12.42
C LYS A 312 -17.59 -7.90 11.46
N VAL A 313 -16.90 -8.59 10.56
CA VAL A 313 -17.55 -9.63 9.74
C VAL A 313 -17.76 -10.89 10.55
N TYR A 314 -18.85 -11.59 10.27
CA TYR A 314 -19.32 -12.72 11.06
C TYR A 314 -19.95 -13.78 10.17
N ILE A 315 -19.69 -15.04 10.50
CA ILE A 315 -20.37 -16.18 9.91
C ILE A 315 -20.63 -17.25 10.98
N SER A 316 -21.80 -17.86 10.94
CA SER A 316 -22.18 -18.94 11.84
C SER A 316 -23.06 -20.01 11.21
N ALA A 317 -22.96 -21.21 11.76
CA ALA A 317 -23.86 -22.32 11.52
C ALA A 317 -24.55 -22.70 12.84
N ASN A 318 -25.87 -22.90 12.80
CA ASN A 318 -26.68 -23.14 14.00
C ASN A 318 -27.75 -24.20 13.75
N SER A 319 -28.18 -24.90 14.78
CA SER A 319 -29.36 -25.77 14.69
C SER A 319 -30.67 -25.00 14.90
N TYR A 320 -31.81 -25.56 14.46
CA TYR A 320 -33.10 -24.94 14.70
C TYR A 320 -33.48 -24.99 16.18
N SER A 321 -34.06 -23.90 16.68
CA SER A 321 -34.60 -23.85 18.05
C SER A 321 -35.75 -24.84 18.31
N ASP A 322 -36.33 -25.40 17.24
CA ASP A 322 -37.38 -26.43 17.28
C ASP A 322 -36.86 -27.84 17.61
N VAL A 323 -35.54 -27.99 17.82
CA VAL A 323 -34.86 -29.24 18.22
C VAL A 323 -34.96 -30.35 17.15
N SER A 324 -35.17 -29.98 15.88
CA SER A 324 -35.20 -30.94 14.76
C SER A 324 -33.79 -31.41 14.41
N ASP A 325 -33.65 -32.62 13.85
CA ASP A 325 -32.35 -33.21 13.47
C ASP A 325 -31.74 -32.56 12.22
N ASN A 326 -31.51 -31.26 12.28
CA ASN A 326 -31.00 -30.42 11.20
C ASN A 326 -29.47 -30.23 11.29
N THR A 327 -28.79 -31.26 11.78
CA THR A 327 -27.34 -31.27 11.96
C THR A 327 -26.62 -31.21 10.61
N GLY A 328 -25.41 -30.68 10.62
CA GLY A 328 -24.63 -30.46 9.40
C GLY A 328 -23.48 -29.49 9.60
N TYR A 329 -23.02 -28.88 8.52
CA TYR A 329 -21.98 -27.85 8.57
C TYR A 329 -22.05 -26.89 7.37
N ALA A 330 -21.53 -25.68 7.57
CA ALA A 330 -21.13 -24.79 6.49
C ALA A 330 -19.64 -25.01 6.20
N SER A 331 -19.27 -25.20 4.93
CA SER A 331 -17.86 -25.23 4.50
C SER A 331 -17.51 -23.92 3.82
N ILE A 332 -16.34 -23.37 4.08
CA ILE A 332 -15.87 -22.07 3.59
C ILE A 332 -14.51 -22.29 2.95
N ASP A 333 -14.39 -21.93 1.67
CA ASP A 333 -13.15 -22.01 0.87
C ASP A 333 -12.32 -20.76 1.10
N TYR A 334 -12.93 -19.59 0.92
CA TYR A 334 -12.33 -18.31 1.27
C TYR A 334 -13.38 -17.30 1.68
N ALA A 335 -12.92 -16.27 2.39
CA ALA A 335 -13.71 -15.10 2.75
C ALA A 335 -12.88 -13.82 2.59
N TYR A 336 -13.49 -12.73 2.13
CA TYR A 336 -12.81 -11.45 1.97
C TYR A 336 -13.73 -10.26 2.22
N VAL A 337 -13.12 -9.13 2.58
CA VAL A 337 -13.79 -7.82 2.62
C VAL A 337 -13.18 -6.90 1.57
N ARG A 338 -14.04 -6.16 0.89
CA ARG A 338 -13.65 -5.18 -0.12
C ARG A 338 -14.45 -3.90 0.00
N ASN A 339 -13.91 -2.83 -0.59
CA ASN A 339 -14.63 -1.57 -0.75
C ASN A 339 -15.88 -1.74 -1.63
N PHE A 340 -16.93 -1.00 -1.29
CA PHE A 340 -18.21 -1.06 -1.97
C PHE A 340 -18.91 0.31 -2.04
N VAL A 341 -19.37 0.67 -3.23
CA VAL A 341 -20.26 1.81 -3.47
C VAL A 341 -21.46 1.41 -4.33
N SER A 342 -22.57 2.13 -4.24
CA SER A 342 -23.72 1.95 -5.14
C SER A 342 -23.93 3.23 -5.95
N GLU A 343 -24.03 3.20 -7.29
CA GLU A 343 -23.84 2.06 -8.20
C GLU A 343 -22.36 1.70 -8.39
N GLU A 344 -22.07 0.41 -8.55
CA GLU A 344 -20.69 -0.08 -8.71
C GLU A 344 -20.04 0.37 -10.03
N PRO A 345 -18.69 0.46 -10.08
CA PRO A 345 -17.98 0.69 -11.33
C PRO A 345 -18.26 -0.38 -12.39
N THR A 346 -18.29 0.02 -13.66
CA THR A 346 -18.54 -0.89 -14.79
C THR A 346 -17.27 -1.10 -15.62
N VAL A 347 -17.11 -2.32 -16.13
CA VAL A 347 -15.92 -2.77 -16.88
C VAL A 347 -16.29 -3.01 -18.34
N SER A 348 -15.46 -2.54 -19.26
CA SER A 348 -15.61 -2.79 -20.70
C SER A 348 -14.26 -2.97 -21.40
N PHE A 349 -14.24 -3.74 -22.49
CA PHE A 349 -13.03 -4.05 -23.26
C PHE A 349 -12.99 -3.25 -24.56
N LYS A 350 -11.85 -2.66 -24.91
CA LYS A 350 -11.71 -1.92 -26.17
C LYS A 350 -11.50 -2.89 -27.34
N THR A 351 -12.56 -3.14 -28.11
CA THR A 351 -12.48 -4.04 -29.26
C THR A 351 -11.57 -3.48 -30.35
N SER A 352 -10.55 -4.24 -30.76
CA SER A 352 -9.68 -3.88 -31.89
C SER A 352 -10.44 -3.96 -33.22
N SER A 353 -10.61 -2.81 -33.88
CA SER A 353 -10.98 -2.73 -35.29
C SER A 353 -10.19 -1.59 -35.95
N GLN A 354 -9.20 -1.97 -36.77
CA GLN A 354 -8.43 -1.13 -37.72
C GLN A 354 -9.37 -0.38 -38.70
N THR A 355 -9.15 0.84 -39.22
CA THR A 355 -8.03 1.81 -39.32
C THR A 355 -8.55 3.15 -39.92
N VAL A 356 -7.78 4.24 -39.70
CA VAL A 356 -7.55 5.47 -40.50
C VAL A 356 -8.30 6.76 -40.14
N ASP A 357 -7.48 7.73 -39.73
CA ASP A 357 -7.55 9.20 -39.74
C ASP A 357 -8.66 9.93 -38.94
N GLU A 358 -8.31 10.27 -37.70
CA GLU A 358 -8.18 11.68 -37.29
C GLU A 358 -7.05 11.75 -36.24
N GLU A 359 -6.07 12.64 -36.42
CA GLU A 359 -5.11 13.00 -35.38
C GLU A 359 -5.89 13.61 -34.20
N THR A 360 -6.37 12.78 -33.28
CA THR A 360 -6.60 13.20 -31.91
C THR A 360 -5.27 13.10 -31.19
N VAL A 361 -4.65 14.25 -30.98
CA VAL A 361 -3.58 14.43 -30.01
C VAL A 361 -4.06 13.81 -28.70
N VAL A 362 -3.48 12.67 -28.36
CA VAL A 362 -3.60 12.07 -27.03
C VAL A 362 -2.85 13.04 -26.14
N GLU A 363 -3.56 13.90 -25.39
CA GLU A 363 -2.92 14.56 -24.27
C GLU A 363 -2.53 13.47 -23.28
N ALA A 364 -1.22 13.42 -22.99
CA ALA A 364 -0.66 12.61 -21.93
C ALA A 364 -1.47 12.81 -20.64
N PRO A 365 -1.51 11.82 -19.72
CA PRO A 365 -2.09 12.05 -18.39
C PRO A 365 -1.54 13.37 -17.85
N ALA A 366 -2.42 14.20 -17.28
CA ALA A 366 -2.03 15.50 -16.75
C ALA A 366 -1.04 15.26 -15.62
N ARG A 367 0.25 15.36 -15.96
CA ARG A 367 1.36 15.33 -15.03
C ARG A 367 1.22 16.53 -14.10
N ILE A 368 1.65 16.40 -12.84
CA ILE A 368 2.01 17.59 -12.09
C ILE A 368 2.97 18.38 -12.97
N ASN A 369 2.59 19.59 -13.34
CA ASN A 369 3.44 20.51 -14.12
C ASN A 369 3.59 21.77 -13.29
N ILE A 370 4.30 21.64 -12.18
CA ILE A 370 4.66 22.82 -11.38
C ILE A 370 5.61 23.60 -12.26
N THR A 371 5.24 24.84 -12.56
CA THR A 371 6.17 25.81 -13.15
C THR A 371 6.64 26.69 -12.00
N PRO A 372 7.59 26.22 -11.17
CA PRO A 372 7.99 26.99 -10.00
C PRO A 372 8.51 28.35 -10.49
N SER A 373 8.19 29.41 -9.77
CA SER A 373 8.78 30.71 -10.05
C SER A 373 10.31 30.58 -10.03
N SER A 374 10.99 31.27 -10.96
CA SER A 374 12.46 31.19 -11.09
C SER A 374 13.15 31.41 -9.72
N GLY A 375 13.77 30.35 -9.19
CA GLY A 375 14.47 30.38 -7.90
C GLY A 375 13.75 29.74 -6.72
N ILE A 376 12.53 29.21 -6.91
CA ILE A 376 11.83 28.38 -5.92
C ILE A 376 12.34 26.94 -5.98
N ILE A 377 12.61 26.37 -4.81
CA ILE A 377 13.04 24.99 -4.61
C ILE A 377 11.80 24.11 -4.46
N THR A 378 11.73 23.06 -5.25
CA THR A 378 10.70 22.02 -5.18
C THR A 378 11.44 20.71 -5.01
N ALA A 379 11.60 20.31 -3.75
CA ALA A 379 12.42 19.18 -3.35
C ALA A 379 11.59 17.91 -3.19
N ILE A 380 12.19 16.76 -3.47
CA ILE A 380 11.66 15.44 -3.08
C ILE A 380 12.67 14.72 -2.19
N ARG A 381 12.17 14.07 -1.16
CA ARG A 381 12.94 13.22 -0.25
C ARG A 381 12.82 11.77 -0.69
N ILE A 382 13.96 11.12 -0.91
CA ILE A 382 14.05 9.75 -1.38
C ILE A 382 14.76 8.93 -0.31
N PHE A 383 14.01 8.09 0.40
CA PHE A 383 14.55 7.20 1.43
C PHE A 383 15.04 5.88 0.85
N ASN A 384 14.51 5.46 -0.29
CA ASN A 384 14.95 4.28 -1.02
C ASN A 384 15.17 4.59 -2.50
N THR A 385 16.40 4.40 -2.98
CA THR A 385 16.75 4.69 -4.37
C THR A 385 16.43 3.57 -5.34
N THR A 386 15.93 2.41 -4.89
CA THR A 386 15.60 1.29 -5.80
C THR A 386 14.47 1.63 -6.75
N ASP A 387 13.61 2.58 -6.36
CA ASP A 387 12.40 2.96 -7.09
C ASP A 387 12.64 4.21 -7.99
N TYR A 388 13.85 4.76 -7.98
CA TYR A 388 14.21 5.99 -8.70
C TYR A 388 15.40 5.77 -9.64
N ASP A 389 15.11 5.23 -10.82
CA ASP A 389 16.09 5.05 -11.88
C ASP A 389 16.32 6.33 -12.71
N GLU A 390 17.04 6.22 -13.83
CA GLU A 390 17.36 7.37 -14.68
C GLU A 390 16.12 8.03 -15.29
N ASP A 391 15.10 7.24 -15.61
CA ASP A 391 13.85 7.73 -16.21
C ASP A 391 12.99 8.43 -15.14
N ALA A 392 12.94 7.89 -13.92
CA ALA A 392 12.28 8.53 -12.78
C ALA A 392 12.84 9.93 -12.48
N ILE A 393 14.16 10.14 -12.55
CA ILE A 393 14.77 11.46 -12.34
C ILE A 393 14.32 12.47 -13.41
N VAL A 394 14.19 12.03 -14.67
CA VAL A 394 13.67 12.87 -15.76
C VAL A 394 12.21 13.24 -15.48
N GLU A 395 11.41 12.27 -15.03
CA GLU A 395 10.00 12.51 -14.70
C GLU A 395 9.84 13.49 -13.53
N LEU A 396 10.62 13.35 -12.46
CA LEU A 396 10.65 14.30 -11.35
C LEU A 396 10.95 15.72 -11.87
N LYS A 397 11.95 15.86 -12.75
CA LYS A 397 12.31 17.14 -13.37
C LYS A 397 11.19 17.71 -14.23
N GLU A 398 10.60 16.90 -15.10
CA GLU A 398 9.48 17.29 -15.96
C GLU A 398 8.25 17.68 -15.14
N SER A 399 8.10 17.14 -13.94
CA SER A 399 7.05 17.53 -12.98
C SER A 399 7.31 18.82 -12.22
N GLY A 400 8.46 19.44 -12.46
CA GLY A 400 8.85 20.70 -11.85
C GLY A 400 9.63 20.54 -10.55
N LEU A 401 9.98 19.32 -10.13
CA LEU A 401 10.92 19.09 -9.02
C LEU A 401 12.33 19.42 -9.51
N ASN A 402 13.07 20.15 -8.70
CA ASN A 402 14.40 20.64 -9.09
C ASN A 402 15.49 20.31 -8.07
N THR A 403 15.11 19.68 -6.96
CA THR A 403 16.03 19.26 -5.90
C THR A 403 15.63 17.87 -5.40
N ILE A 404 16.62 17.00 -5.16
CA ILE A 404 16.44 15.68 -4.57
C ILE A 404 17.25 15.63 -3.28
N MET A 405 16.63 15.19 -2.19
CA MET A 405 17.27 14.90 -0.91
C MET A 405 17.28 13.38 -0.74
N VAL A 406 18.43 12.73 -0.97
CA VAL A 406 18.54 11.27 -1.05
C VAL A 406 19.22 10.68 0.18
N LEU A 407 18.62 9.68 0.80
CA LEU A 407 19.16 9.04 1.99
C LEU A 407 20.58 8.52 1.71
N THR A 408 21.53 8.98 2.49
CA THR A 408 22.97 8.70 2.30
C THR A 408 23.59 8.21 3.59
N ASN A 409 24.36 7.12 3.49
CA ASN A 409 25.11 6.51 4.58
C ASN A 409 26.42 5.91 4.06
N GLU A 410 27.25 5.37 4.97
CA GLU A 410 28.57 4.81 4.62
C GLU A 410 28.49 3.64 3.62
N ASP A 411 27.38 2.88 3.65
CA ASP A 411 27.19 1.70 2.81
C ASP A 411 26.74 2.03 1.38
N ASN A 412 25.99 3.13 1.19
CA ASN A 412 25.36 3.44 -0.09
C ASN A 412 26.03 4.56 -0.88
N ILE A 413 26.82 5.44 -0.25
CA ILE A 413 27.28 6.69 -0.86
C ILE A 413 28.00 6.51 -2.20
N TRP A 414 28.87 5.50 -2.30
CA TRP A 414 29.61 5.20 -3.53
C TRP A 414 28.73 4.58 -4.64
N ASN A 415 27.59 3.98 -4.28
CA ASN A 415 26.64 3.44 -5.24
C ASN A 415 25.75 4.55 -5.84
N LEU A 416 25.69 5.73 -5.22
CA LEU A 416 24.90 6.88 -5.67
C LEU A 416 25.57 7.68 -6.81
N GLU A 417 26.81 7.38 -7.21
CA GLU A 417 27.52 8.19 -8.22
C GLU A 417 26.76 8.31 -9.54
N ARG A 418 26.17 7.20 -10.03
CA ARG A 418 25.34 7.23 -11.23
C ARG A 418 24.07 8.07 -11.01
N PHE A 419 23.43 7.92 -9.86
CA PHE A 419 22.21 8.63 -9.50
C PHE A 419 22.43 10.15 -9.49
N VAL A 420 23.45 10.62 -8.77
CA VAL A 420 23.81 12.05 -8.69
C VAL A 420 24.16 12.59 -10.07
N LYS A 421 24.94 11.84 -10.86
CA LYS A 421 25.28 12.23 -12.22
C LYS A 421 24.02 12.42 -13.09
N THR A 422 23.08 11.49 -13.03
CA THR A 422 21.85 11.57 -13.83
C THR A 422 20.98 12.75 -13.41
N ALA A 423 20.88 13.05 -12.11
CA ALA A 423 20.19 14.24 -11.63
C ALA A 423 20.84 15.53 -12.17
N HIS A 424 22.17 15.63 -12.11
CA HIS A 424 22.90 16.78 -12.67
C HIS A 424 22.74 16.93 -14.18
N ASP A 425 22.79 15.83 -14.93
CA ASP A 425 22.56 15.83 -16.38
C ASP A 425 21.15 16.33 -16.75
N ASN A 426 20.21 16.33 -15.78
CA ASN A 426 18.83 16.82 -15.91
C ASN A 426 18.57 18.14 -15.16
N ASP A 427 19.61 18.88 -14.79
CA ASP A 427 19.49 20.15 -14.04
C ASP A 427 18.68 20.02 -12.74
N VAL A 428 18.88 18.92 -12.00
CA VAL A 428 18.32 18.65 -10.67
C VAL A 428 19.46 18.67 -9.64
N GLN A 429 19.31 19.45 -8.57
CA GLN A 429 20.27 19.47 -7.46
C GLN A 429 20.10 18.24 -6.57
N VAL A 430 21.19 17.73 -5.99
CA VAL A 430 21.14 16.57 -5.09
C VAL A 430 21.81 16.88 -3.76
N TYR A 431 21.05 16.73 -2.69
CA TYR A 431 21.49 16.83 -1.31
C TYR A 431 21.65 15.41 -0.74
N ALA A 432 22.79 15.14 -0.12
CA ALA A 432 22.98 13.92 0.67
C ALA A 432 22.20 14.07 1.98
N MET A 433 21.09 13.36 2.10
CA MET A 433 20.23 13.35 3.29
C MET A 433 20.78 12.38 4.32
N ILE A 434 21.29 12.91 5.43
CA ILE A 434 21.78 12.18 6.59
C ILE A 434 20.67 12.20 7.63
N PHE A 435 20.00 11.05 7.78
CA PHE A 435 18.87 10.90 8.69
C PHE A 435 19.37 10.47 10.08
N ASN A 436 19.07 9.25 10.54
CA ASN A 436 19.60 8.70 11.80
C ASN A 436 20.42 7.42 11.56
N ASP A 437 21.32 7.08 12.49
CA ASP A 437 22.09 5.83 12.42
C ASP A 437 21.13 4.62 12.41
N PRO A 438 21.06 3.85 11.31
CA PRO A 438 20.16 2.71 11.19
C PRO A 438 20.52 1.56 12.14
N ASN A 439 21.68 1.61 12.79
CA ASN A 439 22.18 0.60 13.73
C ASN A 439 22.20 1.07 15.19
N SER A 440 21.78 2.30 15.48
CA SER A 440 21.81 2.83 16.86
C SER A 440 20.61 2.36 17.69
N ASP A 441 20.85 2.08 18.97
CA ASP A 441 19.78 1.91 19.94
C ASP A 441 19.15 3.29 20.23
N THR A 442 17.86 3.31 20.56
CA THR A 442 16.95 4.47 20.64
C THR A 442 17.33 5.61 21.62
N ASN A 443 18.52 5.57 22.21
CA ASN A 443 19.02 6.53 23.21
C ASN A 443 20.49 6.95 22.99
N GLU A 444 21.13 6.61 21.87
CA GLU A 444 22.52 7.02 21.59
C GLU A 444 22.59 8.34 20.83
N ASP A 445 23.62 9.14 21.16
CA ASP A 445 23.93 10.43 20.53
C ASP A 445 24.31 10.23 19.05
N ASN A 446 23.40 10.61 18.14
CA ASN A 446 23.57 10.46 16.69
C ASN A 446 24.63 11.41 16.10
N SER A 447 25.16 12.36 16.89
CA SER A 447 26.09 13.38 16.40
C SER A 447 27.38 12.81 15.79
N VAL A 448 27.89 11.69 16.32
CA VAL A 448 29.09 11.04 15.80
C VAL A 448 28.84 10.39 14.46
N TYR A 449 27.70 9.71 14.29
CA TYR A 449 27.31 9.11 13.02
C TYR A 449 27.15 10.18 11.95
N VAL A 450 26.42 11.26 12.24
CA VAL A 450 26.23 12.38 11.31
C VAL A 450 27.56 12.97 10.87
N GLN A 451 28.50 13.18 11.80
CA GLN A 451 29.84 13.69 11.47
C GLN A 451 30.63 12.72 10.58
N ASN A 452 30.60 11.41 10.86
CA ASN A 452 31.31 10.42 10.04
C ASN A 452 30.76 10.36 8.61
N VAL A 453 29.44 10.26 8.45
CA VAL A 453 28.81 10.25 7.12
C VAL A 453 29.10 11.55 6.37
N LEU A 454 29.07 12.69 7.05
CA LEU A 454 29.44 13.97 6.46
C LEU A 454 30.90 14.00 5.97
N GLU A 455 31.85 13.47 6.75
CA GLU A 455 33.24 13.35 6.31
C GLU A 455 33.35 12.47 5.05
N GLU A 456 32.56 11.40 4.96
CA GLU A 456 32.50 10.56 3.76
C GLU A 456 31.88 11.29 2.57
N VAL A 457 30.85 12.12 2.77
CA VAL A 457 30.29 12.99 1.73
C VAL A 457 31.33 13.98 1.21
N ILE A 458 32.14 14.57 2.09
CA ILE A 458 33.24 15.46 1.69
C ILE A 458 34.32 14.69 0.92
N ASP A 459 34.70 13.49 1.38
CA ASP A 459 35.66 12.64 0.68
C ASP A 459 35.14 12.21 -0.70
N TYR A 460 33.86 11.81 -0.79
CA TYR A 460 33.16 11.51 -2.03
C TYR A 460 33.16 12.71 -2.97
N ASN A 461 32.75 13.91 -2.53
CA ASN A 461 32.73 15.12 -3.34
C ASN A 461 34.13 15.51 -3.85
N SER A 462 35.19 15.19 -3.10
CA SER A 462 36.57 15.45 -3.52
C SER A 462 37.10 14.49 -4.59
N LYS A 463 36.48 13.31 -4.75
CA LYS A 463 36.96 12.21 -5.60
C LYS A 463 36.02 11.88 -6.77
N SER A 464 34.72 12.02 -6.57
CA SER A 464 33.66 11.74 -7.54
C SER A 464 33.64 12.78 -8.66
N LEU A 465 33.14 12.38 -9.82
CA LEU A 465 32.86 13.30 -10.92
C LEU A 465 31.48 13.98 -10.78
N SER A 466 30.68 13.54 -9.80
CA SER A 466 29.31 14.00 -9.55
C SER A 466 29.13 14.21 -8.06
N ALA A 467 29.59 15.36 -7.58
CA ALA A 467 29.54 15.78 -6.19
C ALA A 467 28.10 16.15 -5.78
N PHE A 468 27.72 15.89 -4.53
CA PHE A 468 26.48 16.44 -3.96
C PHE A 468 26.53 17.96 -3.90
N ASP A 469 25.40 18.61 -4.15
CA ASP A 469 25.23 20.07 -4.09
C ASP A 469 25.12 20.58 -2.64
N GLY A 470 24.66 19.71 -1.74
CA GLY A 470 24.52 20.00 -0.32
C GLY A 470 24.36 18.75 0.52
N VAL A 471 24.17 18.95 1.83
CA VAL A 471 23.78 17.93 2.79
C VAL A 471 22.50 18.36 3.47
N ASP A 472 21.62 17.40 3.72
CA ASP A 472 20.39 17.59 4.48
C ASP A 472 20.51 16.80 5.78
N ILE A 473 20.43 17.47 6.93
CA ILE A 473 20.62 16.86 8.25
C ILE A 473 19.29 16.78 8.97
N ALA A 474 18.84 15.55 9.27
CA ALA A 474 17.68 15.36 10.13
C ALA A 474 18.07 15.57 11.60
N LEU A 475 17.44 16.54 12.27
CA LEU A 475 17.66 16.72 13.70
C LEU A 475 16.72 15.83 14.51
N ASP A 476 17.25 15.27 15.59
CA ASP A 476 16.43 14.53 16.55
C ASP A 476 15.39 15.45 17.21
N PRO A 477 14.17 14.94 17.49
CA PRO A 477 13.15 15.65 18.25
C PRO A 477 13.65 16.02 19.65
N CYS A 478 13.20 17.17 20.15
CA CYS A 478 13.50 17.58 21.53
C CYS A 478 12.64 16.76 22.52
N THR A 479 13.23 15.74 23.15
CA THR A 479 12.57 14.86 24.14
C THR A 479 12.53 15.49 25.55
N ASP A 480 11.84 14.85 26.49
CA ASP A 480 11.53 15.35 27.85
C ASP A 480 12.73 15.85 28.70
N ASP A 481 13.99 15.53 28.33
CA ASP A 481 15.19 16.19 28.89
C ASP A 481 15.52 17.47 28.08
N LEU A 482 14.54 18.37 28.03
CA LEU A 482 14.36 19.48 27.09
C LEU A 482 15.53 20.48 26.97
N ASP A 483 16.42 20.59 27.96
CA ASP A 483 17.53 21.56 27.90
C ASP A 483 18.81 20.97 27.28
N ASN A 484 18.94 19.63 27.20
CA ASN A 484 20.17 18.97 26.70
C ASN A 484 20.07 18.56 25.23
N ALA A 485 18.95 17.99 24.77
CA ALA A 485 18.84 17.46 23.39
C ALA A 485 18.96 18.55 22.31
N CYS A 486 18.15 19.62 22.39
CA CYS A 486 18.22 20.71 21.41
C CYS A 486 19.58 21.45 21.47
N SER A 487 20.16 21.59 22.67
CA SER A 487 21.49 22.18 22.85
C SER A 487 22.60 21.33 22.20
N LEU A 488 22.49 20.00 22.28
CA LEU A 488 23.41 19.07 21.61
C LEU A 488 23.24 19.12 20.09
N ASN A 489 22.02 19.26 19.59
CA ASN A 489 21.75 19.42 18.15
C ASN A 489 22.34 20.72 17.60
N LEU A 490 22.28 21.84 18.34
CA LEU A 490 22.96 23.07 17.95
C LEU A 490 24.50 22.92 17.92
N LEU A 491 25.08 22.20 18.89
CA LEU A 491 26.53 21.89 18.88
C LEU A 491 26.93 20.95 17.73
N LEU A 492 26.06 20.01 17.37
CA LEU A 492 26.23 19.18 16.19
C LEU A 492 26.25 20.07 14.94
N LEU A 493 25.31 20.99 14.78
CA LEU A 493 25.28 21.90 13.62
C LEU A 493 26.55 22.74 13.51
N GLU A 494 27.08 23.27 14.61
CA GLU A 494 28.38 23.98 14.60
C GLU A 494 29.51 23.08 14.06
N SER A 495 29.53 21.81 14.47
CA SER A 495 30.51 20.81 14.02
C SER A 495 30.31 20.45 12.54
N VAL A 496 29.06 20.25 12.10
CA VAL A 496 28.70 20.00 10.70
C VAL A 496 29.17 21.16 9.84
N ARG A 497 28.95 22.41 10.26
CA ARG A 497 29.43 23.59 9.52
C ARG A 497 30.95 23.70 9.49
N GLU A 498 31.65 23.31 10.54
CA GLU A 498 33.12 23.25 10.52
C GLU A 498 33.63 22.22 9.51
N ILE A 499 33.01 21.04 9.43
CA ILE A 499 33.39 19.95 8.50
C ILE A 499 33.02 20.31 7.05
N ALA A 500 31.79 20.77 6.81
CA ALA A 500 31.28 21.12 5.48
C ALA A 500 31.95 22.38 4.90
N GLY A 501 32.42 23.28 5.77
CA GLY A 501 32.98 24.56 5.39
C GLY A 501 31.97 25.47 4.69
N ASN A 502 32.47 26.30 3.78
CA ASN A 502 31.67 27.27 3.03
C ASN A 502 31.30 26.79 1.61
N GLU A 503 31.74 25.60 1.21
CA GLU A 503 31.57 25.10 -0.16
C GLU A 503 30.35 24.19 -0.31
N LEU A 504 29.93 23.52 0.75
CA LEU A 504 28.77 22.62 0.75
C LEU A 504 27.59 23.26 1.49
N ALA A 505 26.44 23.33 0.82
CA ALA A 505 25.22 23.87 1.41
C ALA A 505 24.68 22.93 2.50
N ILE A 506 24.14 23.49 3.58
CA ILE A 506 23.54 22.72 4.68
C ILE A 506 22.05 23.01 4.75
N ALA A 507 21.24 21.99 4.44
CA ALA A 507 19.84 21.91 4.78
C ALA A 507 19.67 21.20 6.14
N VAL A 508 18.67 21.63 6.91
CA VAL A 508 18.39 21.08 8.24
C VAL A 508 16.90 20.87 8.41
N ASP A 509 16.51 19.65 8.78
CA ASP A 509 15.15 19.36 9.19
C ASP A 509 14.89 19.77 10.63
N ILE A 510 13.77 20.46 10.83
CA ILE A 510 13.34 20.86 12.15
C ILE A 510 11.99 20.18 12.46
N PRO A 511 11.97 19.19 13.37
CA PRO A 511 10.75 18.61 13.93
C PRO A 511 9.84 19.65 14.59
N ALA A 512 8.56 19.32 14.83
CA ALA A 512 7.62 20.25 15.45
C ALA A 512 7.96 20.60 16.92
N SER A 513 8.76 19.75 17.58
CA SER A 513 9.17 19.90 18.98
C SER A 513 10.12 21.08 19.27
N TYR A 514 10.75 21.69 18.25
CA TYR A 514 11.69 22.81 18.44
C TYR A 514 10.96 24.12 18.81
N THR A 515 11.47 24.81 19.83
CA THR A 515 10.90 26.10 20.24
C THR A 515 11.32 27.22 19.29
N LEU A 516 10.59 28.34 19.29
CA LEU A 516 10.96 29.50 18.48
C LEU A 516 12.37 30.02 18.82
N SER A 517 12.84 29.91 20.06
CA SER A 517 14.22 30.32 20.40
C SER A 517 15.29 29.43 19.77
N ASP A 518 15.01 28.15 19.56
CA ASP A 518 15.99 27.19 19.02
C ASP A 518 16.19 27.41 17.51
N ILE A 519 15.14 27.82 16.81
CA ILE A 519 15.14 28.11 15.37
C ILE A 519 16.14 29.22 15.00
N SER A 520 16.33 30.20 15.89
CA SER A 520 17.31 31.28 15.68
C SER A 520 18.73 30.73 15.60
N GLY A 521 19.10 29.78 16.49
CA GLY A 521 20.41 29.12 16.46
C GLY A 521 20.63 28.26 15.23
N VAL A 522 19.60 27.54 14.78
CA VAL A 522 19.66 26.77 13.53
C VAL A 522 19.88 27.70 12.33
N SER A 523 19.21 28.87 12.31
CA SER A 523 19.32 29.85 11.22
C SER A 523 20.71 30.47 11.07
N GLU A 524 21.52 30.49 12.13
CA GLU A 524 22.91 30.97 12.04
C GLU A 524 23.82 29.99 11.30
N THR A 525 23.42 28.72 11.25
CA THR A 525 24.26 27.63 10.74
C THR A 525 23.73 27.00 9.47
N ALA A 526 22.42 26.87 9.29
CA ALA A 526 21.79 26.26 8.12
C ALA A 526 21.66 27.27 6.96
N ASP A 527 21.94 26.83 5.73
CA ASP A 527 21.63 27.60 4.52
C ASP A 527 20.14 27.46 4.14
N LEU A 528 19.53 26.32 4.51
CA LEU A 528 18.14 25.99 4.26
C LEU A 528 17.54 25.25 5.47
N ILE A 529 16.34 25.64 5.87
CA ILE A 529 15.59 25.00 6.96
C ILE A 529 14.40 24.27 6.35
N ILE A 530 14.13 23.03 6.75
CA ILE A 530 12.96 22.27 6.32
C ILE A 530 12.02 22.15 7.51
N LEU A 531 10.89 22.85 7.44
CA LEU A 531 9.84 22.76 8.45
C LEU A 531 8.98 21.53 8.15
N GLN A 532 9.21 20.43 8.86
CA GLN A 532 8.37 19.24 8.73
C GLN A 532 6.98 19.52 9.31
N THR A 533 5.95 19.13 8.54
CA THR A 533 4.55 19.20 8.98
C THR A 533 3.99 17.82 9.30
N TYR A 534 4.79 16.76 9.22
CA TYR A 534 4.39 15.38 9.42
C TYR A 534 5.29 14.69 10.45
N GLU A 535 4.71 13.81 11.27
CA GLU A 535 5.41 13.01 12.29
C GLU A 535 4.79 11.61 12.39
N PRO A 536 5.57 10.55 12.71
CA PRO A 536 5.03 9.19 12.82
C PRO A 536 3.98 9.06 13.92
N GLY A 537 2.89 8.34 13.63
CA GLY A 537 1.84 8.06 14.61
C GLY A 537 0.87 9.22 14.89
N GLU A 538 1.00 10.35 14.21
CA GLU A 538 0.06 11.48 14.27
C GLU A 538 -0.72 11.68 12.96
N SER A 539 -1.83 12.42 13.02
CA SER A 539 -2.57 12.82 11.83
C SER A 539 -1.88 14.00 11.15
N ASN A 540 -1.36 13.79 9.93
CA ASN A 540 -0.62 14.81 9.20
C ASN A 540 -1.56 15.77 8.45
N PRO A 541 -1.30 17.09 8.47
CA PRO A 541 -2.08 18.07 7.73
C PRO A 541 -1.87 17.91 6.22
N ASP A 542 -2.96 17.73 5.49
CA ASP A 542 -2.99 17.57 4.03
C ASP A 542 -3.66 18.76 3.31
N THR A 543 -4.23 19.71 4.06
CA THR A 543 -4.83 20.93 3.50
C THR A 543 -3.92 22.14 3.65
N LYS A 544 -4.05 23.11 2.72
CA LYS A 544 -3.37 24.41 2.79
C LYS A 544 -3.52 25.09 4.15
N SER A 545 -4.74 25.11 4.70
CA SER A 545 -5.02 25.85 5.94
C SER A 545 -4.28 25.24 7.12
N ASP A 546 -4.34 23.91 7.24
CA ASP A 546 -3.75 23.19 8.35
C ASP A 546 -2.21 23.25 8.29
N ILE A 547 -1.64 23.15 7.08
CA ILE A 547 -0.21 23.34 6.84
C ILE A 547 0.23 24.74 7.26
N ILE A 548 -0.45 25.79 6.80
CA ILE A 548 -0.13 27.19 7.16
C ILE A 548 -0.19 27.38 8.68
N ASP A 549 -1.26 26.89 9.32
CA ASP A 549 -1.45 27.03 10.76
C ASP A 549 -0.33 26.34 11.55
N SER A 550 0.18 25.20 11.06
CA SER A 550 1.26 24.44 11.70
C SER A 550 2.66 25.09 11.58
N VAL A 551 2.91 25.92 10.56
CA VAL A 551 4.25 26.50 10.29
C VAL A 551 4.34 28.00 10.50
N ALA A 552 3.23 28.73 10.57
CA ALA A 552 3.21 30.20 10.54
C ALA A 552 4.09 30.87 11.61
N SER A 553 4.10 30.34 12.84
CA SER A 553 4.92 30.89 13.94
C SER A 553 6.41 30.70 13.68
N ARG A 554 6.81 29.51 13.23
CA ARG A 554 8.19 29.11 12.91
C ARG A 554 8.73 29.89 11.70
N MET A 555 7.92 30.02 10.64
CA MET A 555 8.22 30.89 9.49
C MET A 555 8.48 32.35 9.90
N GLY A 556 7.72 32.86 10.87
CA GLY A 556 7.92 34.21 11.40
C GLY A 556 9.28 34.41 12.08
N GLU A 557 9.77 33.38 12.78
CA GLU A 557 11.08 33.41 13.43
C GLU A 557 12.22 33.31 12.41
N ILE A 558 12.14 32.37 11.47
CA ILE A 558 13.14 32.21 10.39
C ILE A 558 13.28 33.50 9.58
N ARG A 559 12.16 34.18 9.29
CA ARG A 559 12.20 35.50 8.65
C ARG A 559 12.94 36.53 9.49
N SER A 560 12.80 36.49 10.81
CA SER A 560 13.43 37.46 11.71
C SER A 560 14.94 37.25 11.81
N SER A 561 15.43 36.03 11.59
CA SER A 561 16.85 35.67 11.53
C SER A 561 17.44 35.77 10.11
N GLU A 562 16.69 36.27 9.13
CA GLU A 562 17.07 36.30 7.69
C GLU A 562 17.32 34.91 7.06
N GLY A 563 16.84 33.85 7.70
CA GLY A 563 16.96 32.46 7.22
C GLY A 563 16.05 32.14 6.04
N LYS A 564 16.23 30.93 5.48
CA LYS A 564 15.48 30.40 4.33
C LYS A 564 14.83 29.08 4.69
N ALA A 565 13.59 28.88 4.27
CA ALA A 565 12.77 27.74 4.64
C ALA A 565 12.09 27.06 3.44
N LEU A 566 12.12 25.73 3.45
CA LEU A 566 11.15 24.87 2.77
C LEU A 566 10.05 24.46 3.76
N ILE A 567 8.84 24.31 3.23
CA ILE A 567 7.75 23.63 3.94
C ILE A 567 7.77 22.17 3.51
N GLY A 568 8.04 21.26 4.46
CA GLY A 568 8.07 19.82 4.24
C GLY A 568 6.67 19.23 4.40
N ILE A 569 6.10 18.67 3.33
CA ILE A 569 4.78 18.04 3.32
C ILE A 569 4.86 16.54 3.02
N SER A 570 3.95 15.76 3.60
CA SER A 570 3.82 14.33 3.33
C SER A 570 2.82 14.10 2.20
N VAL A 571 3.13 13.18 1.29
CA VAL A 571 2.28 12.79 0.15
C VAL A 571 2.18 11.26 0.06
N ASN A 572 1.25 10.76 -0.76
CA ASN A 572 1.13 9.32 -1.04
C ASN A 572 2.02 8.91 -2.24
N GLU A 573 2.22 7.60 -2.46
CA GLU A 573 3.11 7.07 -3.51
C GLU A 573 2.79 7.59 -4.94
N ASP A 574 1.51 7.83 -5.26
CA ASP A 574 1.05 8.27 -6.60
C ASP A 574 1.11 9.80 -6.83
N PHE A 575 1.84 10.55 -5.99
CA PHE A 575 1.80 12.02 -5.96
C PHE A 575 2.07 12.69 -7.31
N LEU A 576 2.88 12.12 -8.21
CA LEU A 576 3.22 12.70 -9.52
C LEU A 576 2.01 12.89 -10.46
N THR A 577 0.91 12.19 -10.18
CA THR A 577 -0.34 12.27 -10.93
C THR A 577 -1.49 12.83 -10.10
N ASP A 578 -1.21 13.22 -8.86
CA ASP A 578 -2.19 13.77 -7.94
C ASP A 578 -2.39 15.28 -8.17
N ALA A 579 -3.55 15.64 -8.71
CA ALA A 579 -3.90 17.03 -8.96
C ALA A 579 -4.03 17.85 -7.67
N ASP A 580 -4.34 17.21 -6.54
CA ASP A 580 -4.48 17.88 -5.25
C ASP A 580 -3.10 18.26 -4.70
N VAL A 581 -2.08 17.40 -4.88
CA VAL A 581 -0.68 17.73 -4.56
C VAL A 581 -0.21 18.93 -5.40
N GLN A 582 -0.51 18.95 -6.70
CA GLN A 582 -0.19 20.11 -7.55
C GLN A 582 -0.90 21.39 -7.08
N SER A 583 -2.19 21.30 -6.74
CA SER A 583 -2.98 22.43 -6.25
C SER A 583 -2.38 22.94 -4.95
N LEU A 584 -2.10 22.04 -4.00
CA LEU A 584 -1.53 22.37 -2.71
C LEU A 584 -0.17 23.09 -2.85
N LEU A 585 0.73 22.55 -3.65
CA LEU A 585 2.06 23.14 -3.89
C LEU A 585 1.94 24.54 -4.51
N SER A 586 1.08 24.69 -5.52
CA SER A 586 0.84 25.99 -6.18
C SER A 586 0.21 27.00 -5.21
N GLU A 587 -0.73 26.56 -4.39
CA GLU A 587 -1.43 27.42 -3.44
C GLU A 587 -0.55 27.85 -2.26
N LEU A 588 0.42 27.03 -1.84
CA LEU A 588 1.43 27.38 -0.85
C LEU A 588 2.44 28.37 -1.42
N GLU A 589 2.92 28.15 -2.65
CA GLU A 589 3.79 29.11 -3.35
C GLU A 589 3.09 30.47 -3.49
N GLU A 590 1.82 30.49 -3.91
CA GLU A 590 1.04 31.74 -4.02
C GLU A 590 0.88 32.43 -2.66
N TYR A 591 0.59 31.68 -1.60
CA TYR A 591 0.39 32.24 -0.27
C TYR A 591 1.65 32.88 0.30
N TYR A 592 2.81 32.22 0.15
CA TYR A 592 4.09 32.68 0.68
C TYR A 592 4.95 33.48 -0.31
N ALA A 593 4.43 33.84 -1.49
CA ALA A 593 5.20 34.52 -2.54
C ALA A 593 5.91 35.82 -2.09
N ASP A 594 5.33 36.55 -1.12
CA ASP A 594 5.88 37.78 -0.56
C ASP A 594 6.68 37.56 0.75
N ASP A 595 6.80 36.32 1.23
CA ASP A 595 7.54 35.98 2.44
C ASP A 595 9.03 35.74 2.14
N SER A 596 9.90 36.61 2.64
CA SER A 596 11.34 36.54 2.36
C SER A 596 12.03 35.29 2.93
N ALA A 597 11.41 34.59 3.88
CA ALA A 597 11.92 33.32 4.41
C ALA A 597 11.56 32.13 3.51
N PHE A 598 10.43 32.18 2.81
CA PHE A 598 9.98 31.07 1.99
C PHE A 598 10.83 30.95 0.72
N VAL A 599 11.39 29.76 0.49
CA VAL A 599 12.10 29.45 -0.76
C VAL A 599 11.57 28.20 -1.45
N GLY A 600 10.51 27.57 -0.92
CA GLY A 600 9.78 26.53 -1.60
C GLY A 600 9.27 25.40 -0.71
N THR A 601 9.16 24.21 -1.26
CA THR A 601 8.56 23.04 -0.60
C THR A 601 9.45 21.82 -0.73
N SER A 602 9.29 20.88 0.20
CA SER A 602 9.88 19.54 0.14
C SER A 602 8.77 18.51 0.31
N ILE A 603 8.72 17.49 -0.55
CA ILE A 603 7.74 16.40 -0.46
C ILE A 603 8.42 15.12 0.04
N ALA A 604 7.73 14.37 0.90
CA ALA A 604 8.11 13.03 1.29
C ALA A 604 6.93 12.07 1.08
N VAL A 605 7.17 10.91 0.48
CA VAL A 605 6.20 9.82 0.50
C VAL A 605 6.07 9.35 1.95
N TYR A 606 4.86 9.42 2.52
CA TYR A 606 4.66 9.21 3.96
C TYR A 606 5.03 7.79 4.39
N GLU A 607 4.66 6.78 3.59
CA GLU A 607 4.95 5.36 3.89
C GLU A 607 6.48 5.11 3.95
N ASP A 608 7.23 5.70 3.02
CA ASP A 608 8.70 5.64 3.03
C ASP A 608 9.29 6.34 4.26
N TYR A 609 8.81 7.55 4.58
CA TYR A 609 9.26 8.28 5.76
C TYR A 609 8.96 7.50 7.05
N GLU A 610 7.74 6.98 7.20
CA GLU A 610 7.29 6.24 8.37
C GLU A 610 8.09 4.95 8.56
N ALA A 611 8.38 4.21 7.49
CA ALA A 611 9.21 3.01 7.55
C ALA A 611 10.62 3.31 8.11
N TYR A 612 11.22 4.45 7.75
CA TYR A 612 12.54 4.83 8.25
C TYR A 612 12.51 5.46 9.64
N ALA A 613 11.45 6.22 9.97
CA ALA A 613 11.31 6.84 11.28
C ALA A 613 10.88 5.82 12.37
N SER A 614 10.09 4.79 12.03
CA SER A 614 9.56 3.79 12.97
C SER A 614 10.52 2.65 13.33
N VAL A 615 11.59 2.42 12.54
CA VAL A 615 12.69 1.50 12.91
C VAL A 615 13.29 1.86 14.28
N GLN A 616 13.11 3.11 14.72
CA GLN A 616 13.56 3.64 15.99
C GLN A 616 12.62 3.38 17.19
N ASP A 617 11.48 2.69 17.05
CA ASP A 617 10.58 2.40 18.18
C ASP A 617 10.54 0.91 18.59
N THR A 618 11.40 0.09 17.98
CA THR A 618 11.46 -1.36 18.29
C THR A 618 12.22 -1.64 19.59
N THR A 619 11.53 -1.49 20.71
CA THR A 619 11.93 -2.10 21.98
C THR A 619 11.62 -3.60 21.98
N GLU A 620 12.69 -4.41 22.01
CA GLU A 620 12.78 -5.80 22.47
C GLU A 620 11.68 -6.81 22.07
N GLU A 621 11.80 -7.47 20.91
CA GLU A 621 11.43 -8.90 20.79
C GLU A 621 12.46 -9.69 19.93
N GLU A 622 13.17 -10.59 20.63
CA GLU A 622 13.93 -11.77 20.19
C GLU A 622 14.68 -11.75 18.83
N LYS A 623 15.99 -11.45 18.88
CA LYS A 623 16.98 -12.01 17.95
C LYS A 623 17.07 -13.54 18.14
N GLU A 624 16.15 -14.30 17.56
CA GLU A 624 16.40 -15.72 17.24
C GLU A 624 17.12 -15.82 15.90
N SER A 625 18.28 -16.49 15.93
CA SER A 625 19.10 -16.80 14.76
C SER A 625 18.31 -17.66 13.76
N SER A 626 17.81 -17.05 12.69
CA SER A 626 17.28 -17.82 11.56
C SER A 626 18.44 -18.26 10.67
N SER A 627 18.74 -19.55 10.81
CA SER A 627 19.54 -20.33 9.88
C SER A 627 19.04 -20.21 8.46
N THR A 628 19.96 -19.97 7.53
CA THR A 628 19.80 -19.99 6.08
C THR A 628 19.12 -21.27 5.56
N PRO A 629 18.08 -21.20 4.72
CA PRO A 629 17.63 -22.34 3.92
C PRO A 629 18.36 -22.45 2.57
N GLY A 630 19.35 -23.34 2.53
CA GLY A 630 19.52 -24.36 1.49
C GLY A 630 19.79 -23.94 0.03
N PHE A 631 21.07 -23.70 -0.31
CA PHE A 631 21.62 -24.20 -1.57
C PHE A 631 21.81 -25.72 -1.48
N THR A 632 21.47 -26.40 -2.57
CA THR A 632 21.41 -27.85 -2.73
C THR A 632 22.72 -28.56 -2.40
N GLY A 633 22.62 -29.62 -1.60
CA GLY A 633 23.75 -30.44 -1.18
C GLY A 633 24.34 -31.31 -2.29
N ILE A 634 25.66 -31.32 -2.40
CA ILE A 634 26.43 -32.51 -2.78
C ILE A 634 27.30 -32.88 -1.59
N SER A 635 27.05 -34.07 -1.08
CA SER A 635 27.75 -34.70 0.04
C SER A 635 29.09 -35.30 -0.41
N ALA A 636 30.14 -35.08 0.38
CA ALA A 636 31.25 -36.04 0.52
C ALA A 636 32.04 -35.79 1.81
N ILE A 637 32.37 -36.90 2.46
CA ILE A 637 32.81 -37.08 3.85
C ILE A 637 34.35 -37.00 3.98
N ALA A 638 34.79 -36.55 5.18
CA ALA A 638 36.03 -36.86 5.92
C ALA A 638 37.38 -36.19 5.55
N GLY A 639 38.07 -35.70 6.60
CA GLY A 639 39.54 -35.69 6.64
C GLY A 639 40.26 -34.65 7.52
N ILE A 640 40.25 -34.86 8.83
CA ILE A 640 41.32 -34.65 9.85
C ILE A 640 42.55 -33.72 9.56
N ALA A 641 42.86 -32.90 10.60
CA ALA A 641 44.14 -32.28 11.03
C ALA A 641 44.72 -31.13 10.17
N GLY A 642 45.38 -30.09 10.68
CA GLY A 642 45.84 -29.58 11.99
C GLY A 642 46.37 -28.15 11.71
N VAL A 643 46.63 -27.22 12.63
CA VAL A 643 47.75 -27.16 13.58
C VAL A 643 47.69 -25.74 14.20
N VAL A 644 48.09 -25.69 15.48
CA VAL A 644 48.26 -24.57 16.42
C VAL A 644 49.36 -23.55 16.02
N ALA A 645 49.16 -22.25 16.34
CA ALA A 645 50.12 -21.34 17.02
C ALA A 645 49.58 -19.88 17.00
N ILE A 646 49.14 -19.29 18.12
CA ILE A 646 49.92 -18.55 19.14
C ILE A 646 50.75 -17.37 18.58
N SER A 647 50.32 -16.15 18.90
CA SER A 647 51.20 -15.08 19.38
C SER A 647 50.42 -13.90 20.00
N LEU A 648 50.44 -13.81 21.34
CA LEU A 648 50.07 -12.64 22.15
C LEU A 648 51.31 -12.15 22.90
N ILE A 649 51.74 -10.91 22.64
CA ILE A 649 52.77 -10.10 23.32
C ILE A 649 52.36 -8.64 22.98
N GLN A 650 52.12 -7.65 23.85
CA GLN A 650 52.71 -7.26 25.15
C GLN A 650 51.93 -6.07 25.78
N LYS A 651 52.30 -5.73 27.04
CA LYS A 651 52.10 -4.48 27.84
C LYS A 651 50.75 -4.35 28.58
N ARG A 652 50.64 -4.02 29.87
CA ARG A 652 51.44 -3.32 30.93
C ARG A 652 51.15 -4.02 32.28
N ARG A 653 52.10 -4.37 33.16
CA ARG A 653 52.95 -3.59 34.10
C ARG A 653 52.23 -3.01 35.35
N SER A 654 52.60 -3.57 36.52
CA SER A 654 52.59 -3.05 37.91
C SER A 654 51.23 -2.78 38.56
N LYS A 655 50.92 -3.11 39.83
CA LYS A 655 51.69 -3.11 41.11
C LYS A 655 50.86 -3.91 42.16
N GLU A 656 51.48 -4.72 43.04
CA GLU A 656 51.46 -4.59 44.53
C GLU A 656 50.04 -4.37 45.11
N GLU A 657 49.39 -5.27 45.87
CA GLU A 657 49.82 -6.17 46.97
C GLU A 657 49.14 -7.56 46.93
#